data_AF-A0A3C0YRJ2-F1
#
_entry.id   AF-A0A3C0YRJ2-F1
#
_cell.length_a   1.000
_cell.length_b   1.000
_cell.length_c   1.000
_cell.angle_alpha   90.00
_cell.angle_beta   90.00
_cell.angle_gamma   90.00
#
_symmetry.space_group_name_H-M   'P 1'
#
loop_
_entity.id
_entity.type
_entity.pdbx_description
1 polymer ?
#
loop_
_entity_poly.entity_id
_entity_poly.type
_entity_poly.pdbx_seq_one_letter_code
_entity_poly.pdbx_strand_id
1 'polypeptide(L)'
;MMMMIPEAFGVKYHMSTDKRAFYEYHASFMEPWDGPAAMVFTDGKIIGGTLDRNGLRPCRYIVTTDGLAILASEAGVVEFPPERIQKKGRLQPGYMFLVDTTEGRIVTDNEIKSKISRQKPYRRWIEENRIELRGLFDSPKLVSSQRETICQRLRMFGFNREELKMVLKPMGLNGQEPVGSMGNDAALAVLSNKSKLLFNYFKQLFAQVTNPPIDPLREGLVMSLMGFTGKKQNLLDETGLHCRQLKLPHPILTNEDIMRLRSVNRSDFKITTISSLFDAQSDNPGESLRAGIDKLVADAKAAVKDGACLIIISDRDASETKAPIPSLLATAAVHNGLLKAGLHADSGIIVESGEPREVMHFCLLCGYGANGVNPYLAFECLDELQRLGELPAGMEPVQIADNFIAAIKKGILKTMSKMGISTLRSYHTAGLFEAIGLEKQFVNEFFTNTSSRISGIGLNEIAKETLIRHKDAFAPRSLGELELDFGGEYHYRNQGESHLWNPVTISRLQHAVRNNDQKAYDEFSAAVNDQDLKLCTLRSLFEFQNSNTISIDEVEPASEIVKRFCTGAMSHGSISKEAHECMAAAMNAIGAMSNTGEGGEDEERYIEKPGQVSLNCQIKQVASGRFGVTINYLSHATELQIKMAQGAKPGEGGQLPGHKVTEEIAKLRHSTQGVTLISPPPHHDIY
;
A
#
# COMPACT_ATOMS: atom_id res chain seq x y z
N MET A 1 0.82 8.54 28.00
CA MET A 1 -0.26 8.33 27.02
C MET A 1 -0.18 9.26 25.82
N MET A 2 -0.25 10.59 25.97
CA MET A 2 -0.25 11.54 24.83
C MET A 2 0.94 11.42 23.86
N MET A 3 2.08 10.90 24.31
CA MET A 3 3.26 10.62 23.46
C MET A 3 3.07 9.37 22.59
N MET A 4 2.53 8.28 23.15
CA MET A 4 2.37 6.98 22.45
C MET A 4 1.10 6.92 21.61
N ILE A 5 -0.01 7.49 22.12
CA ILE A 5 -1.30 7.57 21.45
C ILE A 5 -1.67 9.06 21.30
N PRO A 6 -0.98 9.81 20.43
CA PRO A 6 -1.25 11.22 20.21
C PRO A 6 -2.57 11.42 19.46
N GLU A 7 -3.30 12.48 19.80
CA GLU A 7 -4.42 12.93 18.98
C GLU A 7 -3.94 13.32 17.57
N ALA A 8 -4.86 13.36 16.60
CA ALA A 8 -4.52 13.86 15.28
C ALA A 8 -4.15 15.35 15.34
N PHE A 9 -2.99 15.69 14.76
CA PHE A 9 -2.47 17.05 14.76
C PHE A 9 -1.85 17.41 13.40
N GLY A 10 -1.80 18.71 13.10
CA GLY A 10 -1.26 19.21 11.84
C GLY A 10 -1.73 20.64 11.56
N VAL A 11 -1.37 21.17 10.39
CA VAL A 11 -1.68 22.54 9.98
C VAL A 11 -3.20 22.78 9.85
N LYS A 12 -3.93 21.75 9.41
CA LYS A 12 -5.39 21.81 9.21
C LYS A 12 -6.20 21.70 10.52
N TYR A 13 -5.58 21.28 11.63
CA TYR A 13 -6.27 21.16 12.91
C TYR A 13 -6.27 22.48 13.67
N HIS A 14 -7.45 22.86 14.14
CA HIS A 14 -7.62 23.98 15.05
C HIS A 14 -7.18 23.57 16.47
N MET A 15 -5.99 24.02 16.87
CA MET A 15 -5.42 23.76 18.19
C MET A 15 -4.48 24.88 18.61
N SER A 16 -4.22 25.01 19.91
CA SER A 16 -3.26 25.98 20.44
C SER A 16 -1.85 25.70 19.92
N THR A 17 -1.05 26.76 19.79
CA THR A 17 0.36 26.67 19.36
C THR A 17 1.18 25.79 20.28
N ASP A 18 0.94 25.86 21.59
CA ASP A 18 1.65 25.07 22.60
C ASP A 18 1.38 23.58 22.43
N LYS A 19 0.10 23.22 22.21
CA LYS A 19 -0.32 21.83 21.99
C LYS A 19 0.25 21.27 20.69
N ARG A 20 0.24 22.07 19.61
CA ARG A 20 0.85 21.68 18.33
C ARG A 20 2.35 21.45 18.48
N ALA A 21 3.04 22.35 19.18
CA ALA A 21 4.47 22.24 19.46
C ALA A 21 4.79 21.00 20.32
N PHE A 22 3.98 20.70 21.33
CA PHE A 22 4.12 19.49 22.13
C PHE A 22 4.08 18.22 21.26
N TYR A 23 3.07 18.08 20.40
CA TYR A 23 2.94 16.90 19.55
C TYR A 23 4.01 16.83 18.46
N GLU A 24 4.39 17.96 17.86
CA GLU A 24 5.46 17.99 16.87
C GLU A 24 6.82 17.60 17.49
N TYR A 25 7.10 18.05 18.72
CA TYR A 25 8.32 17.69 19.43
C TYR A 25 8.36 16.19 19.73
N HIS A 26 7.31 15.63 20.32
CA HIS A 26 7.26 14.19 20.61
C HIS A 26 7.25 13.34 19.34
N ALA A 27 6.75 13.88 18.24
CA ALA A 27 6.73 13.19 16.97
C ALA A 27 8.13 12.97 16.35
N SER A 28 9.16 13.69 16.79
CA SER A 28 10.52 13.50 16.26
C SER A 28 11.20 12.23 16.77
N PHE A 29 10.73 11.64 17.85
CA PHE A 29 11.37 10.47 18.45
C PHE A 29 10.40 9.34 18.88
N MET A 30 9.10 9.61 18.99
CA MET A 30 8.08 8.59 19.23
C MET A 30 7.11 8.48 18.05
N GLU A 31 7.12 7.33 17.39
CA GLU A 31 6.08 6.91 16.46
C GLU A 31 4.76 6.59 17.18
N PRO A 32 3.60 6.96 16.62
CA PRO A 32 2.32 6.59 17.19
C PRO A 32 2.11 5.07 17.20
N TRP A 33 1.58 4.56 18.30
CA TRP A 33 1.10 3.19 18.40
C TRP A 33 -0.33 3.16 17.88
N ASP A 34 -0.46 2.98 16.56
CA ASP A 34 -1.72 3.09 15.83
C ASP A 34 -2.53 1.78 15.88
N GLY A 35 -3.82 1.89 15.57
CA GLY A 35 -4.78 0.78 15.59
C GLY A 35 -5.96 1.02 16.55
N PRO A 36 -7.03 0.22 16.44
CA PRO A 36 -8.20 0.37 17.30
C PRO A 36 -7.85 0.19 18.78
N ALA A 37 -8.06 1.21 19.60
CA ALA A 37 -7.76 1.14 21.03
C ALA A 37 -8.74 1.95 21.88
N ALA A 38 -9.27 1.30 22.92
CA ALA A 38 -9.86 1.96 24.07
C ALA A 38 -8.99 1.59 25.28
N MET A 39 -8.19 2.54 25.75
CA MET A 39 -7.20 2.31 26.78
C MET A 39 -7.66 2.89 28.11
N VAL A 40 -7.67 2.05 29.14
CA VAL A 40 -7.79 2.49 30.54
C VAL A 40 -6.43 2.34 31.20
N PHE A 41 -5.99 3.37 31.93
CA PHE A 41 -4.67 3.42 32.53
C PHE A 41 -4.70 4.06 33.92
N THR A 42 -3.70 3.74 34.73
CA THR A 42 -3.52 4.34 36.05
C THR A 42 -2.04 4.39 36.44
N ASP A 43 -1.65 5.41 37.18
CA ASP A 43 -0.35 5.48 37.87
C ASP A 43 -0.46 5.25 39.38
N GLY A 44 -1.63 4.81 39.85
CA GLY A 44 -1.98 4.62 41.25
C GLY A 44 -2.60 5.84 41.94
N LYS A 45 -2.48 7.05 41.36
CA LYS A 45 -3.10 8.29 41.87
C LYS A 45 -4.15 8.84 40.91
N ILE A 46 -3.91 8.65 39.62
CA ILE A 46 -4.74 9.13 38.54
C ILE A 46 -5.24 7.92 37.77
N ILE A 47 -6.54 7.88 37.50
CA ILE A 47 -7.16 6.86 36.66
C ILE A 47 -7.70 7.56 35.42
N GLY A 48 -7.41 7.03 34.24
CA GLY A 48 -7.80 7.66 32.99
C GLY A 48 -8.23 6.69 31.91
N GLY A 49 -8.96 7.24 30.95
CA GLY A 49 -9.36 6.58 29.71
C GLY A 49 -8.97 7.45 28.51
N THR A 50 -8.46 6.83 27.45
CA THR A 50 -8.23 7.48 26.15
C THR A 50 -8.61 6.52 25.03
N LEU A 51 -8.96 7.07 23.88
CA LEU A 51 -9.11 6.31 22.65
C LEU A 51 -7.86 6.47 21.78
N ASP A 52 -7.77 5.61 20.77
CA ASP A 52 -6.94 5.87 19.59
C ASP A 52 -7.38 7.16 18.88
N ARG A 53 -6.54 7.60 17.94
CA ARG A 53 -6.71 8.85 17.21
C ARG A 53 -7.95 8.92 16.31
N ASN A 54 -8.49 7.77 15.93
CA ASN A 54 -9.67 7.63 15.06
C ASN A 54 -10.92 7.28 15.88
N GLY A 55 -10.75 6.86 17.14
CA GLY A 55 -11.82 6.47 18.04
C GLY A 55 -12.56 5.22 17.56
N LEU A 56 -11.82 4.20 17.14
CA LEU A 56 -12.35 3.00 16.49
C LEU A 56 -12.99 2.03 17.49
N ARG A 57 -12.76 2.21 18.80
CA ARG A 57 -13.38 1.42 19.86
C ARG A 57 -14.37 2.26 20.68
N PRO A 58 -15.53 1.69 21.06
CA PRO A 58 -16.48 2.42 21.89
C PRO A 58 -15.98 2.51 23.33
N CYS A 59 -16.20 3.67 23.94
CA CYS A 59 -15.94 3.86 25.36
C CYS A 59 -16.92 4.92 25.93
N ARG A 60 -17.75 4.48 26.87
CA ARG A 60 -18.84 5.25 27.50
C ARG A 60 -18.52 5.48 28.98
N TYR A 61 -18.96 6.61 29.50
CA TYR A 61 -18.83 6.89 30.94
C TYR A 61 -20.13 7.37 31.56
N ILE A 62 -20.28 7.07 32.85
CA ILE A 62 -21.35 7.53 33.72
C ILE A 62 -20.69 8.13 34.97
N VAL A 63 -21.17 9.31 35.37
CA VAL A 63 -20.82 9.95 36.64
C VAL A 63 -22.09 10.06 37.46
N THR A 64 -22.06 9.54 38.68
CA THR A 64 -23.19 9.58 39.60
C THR A 64 -23.15 10.81 40.51
N THR A 65 -24.28 11.13 41.13
CA THR A 65 -24.41 12.27 42.05
C THR A 65 -23.60 12.12 43.34
N ASP A 66 -23.29 10.88 43.74
CA ASP A 66 -22.42 10.54 44.87
C ASP A 66 -20.92 10.44 44.49
N GLY A 67 -20.55 10.83 43.27
CA GLY A 67 -19.15 10.98 42.85
C GLY A 67 -18.49 9.72 42.30
N LEU A 68 -19.24 8.66 42.02
CA LEU A 68 -18.71 7.47 41.35
C LEU A 68 -18.60 7.72 39.84
N ALA A 69 -17.41 7.45 39.29
CA ALA A 69 -17.15 7.50 37.86
C ALA A 69 -16.94 6.08 37.31
N ILE A 70 -17.71 5.72 36.29
CA ILE A 70 -17.64 4.42 35.63
C ILE A 70 -17.32 4.65 34.17
N LEU A 71 -16.34 3.91 33.66
CA LEU A 71 -15.92 3.92 32.27
C LEU A 71 -15.96 2.48 31.75
N ALA A 72 -16.65 2.23 30.65
CA ALA A 72 -16.83 0.90 30.07
C ALA A 72 -16.98 0.95 28.56
N SER A 73 -16.79 -0.18 27.88
CA SER A 73 -16.96 -0.26 26.42
C SER A 73 -18.39 0.04 25.98
N GLU A 74 -19.37 -0.38 26.77
CA GLU A 74 -20.79 -0.21 26.49
C GLU A 74 -21.50 0.58 27.59
N ALA A 75 -22.63 1.18 27.23
CA ALA A 75 -23.55 1.77 28.20
C ALA A 75 -24.49 0.69 28.74
N GLY A 76 -24.81 0.72 30.03
CA GLY A 76 -25.73 -0.23 30.65
C GLY A 76 -25.06 -1.43 31.35
N VAL A 77 -23.73 -1.47 31.41
CA VAL A 77 -22.99 -2.52 32.14
C VAL A 77 -23.26 -2.51 33.65
N VAL A 78 -23.57 -1.35 34.21
CA VAL A 78 -23.94 -1.17 35.62
C VAL A 78 -25.17 -0.27 35.65
N GLU A 79 -26.23 -0.75 36.30
CA GLU A 79 -27.48 -0.02 36.43
C GLU A 79 -27.47 0.94 37.61
N PHE A 80 -27.97 2.14 37.38
CA PHE A 80 -28.22 3.15 38.40
C PHE A 80 -29.64 3.69 38.24
N PRO A 81 -30.35 3.96 39.35
CA PRO A 81 -31.58 4.75 39.31
C PRO A 81 -31.32 6.08 38.57
N PRO A 82 -32.21 6.53 37.67
CA PRO A 82 -31.99 7.74 36.87
C PRO A 82 -31.65 8.99 37.71
N GLU A 83 -32.18 9.08 38.93
CA GLU A 83 -31.97 10.21 39.85
C GLU A 83 -30.54 10.27 40.39
N ARG A 84 -29.83 9.14 40.44
CA ARG A 84 -28.42 9.06 40.84
C ARG A 84 -27.46 9.42 39.72
N ILE A 85 -27.93 9.62 38.50
CA ILE A 85 -27.07 9.87 37.34
C ILE A 85 -26.87 11.37 37.17
N GLN A 86 -25.66 11.85 37.44
CA GLN A 86 -25.30 13.24 37.21
C GLN A 86 -24.98 13.50 35.73
N LYS A 87 -24.22 12.60 35.09
CA LYS A 87 -23.79 12.76 33.69
C LYS A 87 -23.59 11.42 33.00
N LYS A 88 -23.99 11.34 31.74
CA LYS A 88 -23.61 10.27 30.80
C LYS A 88 -22.80 10.88 29.66
N GLY A 89 -21.77 10.18 29.20
CA GLY A 89 -20.96 10.64 28.08
C GLY A 89 -20.24 9.51 27.36
N ARG A 90 -19.41 9.90 26.40
CA ARG A 90 -18.52 9.00 25.66
C ARG A 90 -17.17 9.66 25.46
N LEU A 91 -16.12 8.84 25.35
CA LEU A 91 -14.85 9.31 24.83
C LEU A 91 -14.98 9.57 23.32
N GLN A 92 -14.23 10.56 22.85
CA GLN A 92 -14.14 10.97 21.45
C GLN A 92 -12.69 10.80 20.99
N PRO A 93 -12.43 10.68 19.67
CA PRO A 93 -11.07 10.62 19.15
C PRO A 93 -10.20 11.75 19.70
N GLY A 94 -9.06 11.40 20.28
CA GLY A 94 -8.12 12.35 20.88
C GLY A 94 -8.50 12.88 22.27
N TYR A 95 -9.71 12.66 22.79
CA TYR A 95 -10.11 13.13 24.12
C TYR A 95 -9.69 12.17 25.23
N MET A 96 -9.30 12.73 26.37
CA MET A 96 -8.98 11.99 27.59
C MET A 96 -10.03 12.22 28.67
N PHE A 97 -10.43 11.14 29.36
CA PHE A 97 -11.19 11.20 30.61
C PHE A 97 -10.25 10.87 31.75
N LEU A 98 -10.22 11.68 32.81
CA LEU A 98 -9.25 11.53 33.89
C LEU A 98 -9.91 11.82 35.24
N VAL A 99 -9.66 10.96 36.21
CA VAL A 99 -10.07 11.09 37.60
C VAL A 99 -8.80 11.16 38.44
N ASP A 100 -8.63 12.26 39.18
CA ASP A 100 -7.58 12.40 40.17
C ASP A 100 -8.15 12.01 41.53
N THR A 101 -7.66 10.90 42.09
CA THR A 101 -8.15 10.37 43.37
C THR A 101 -7.56 11.13 44.57
N THR A 102 -6.48 11.89 44.36
CA THR A 102 -5.87 12.73 45.40
C THR A 102 -6.64 14.05 45.54
N GLU A 103 -7.01 14.67 44.41
CA GLU A 103 -7.84 15.89 44.40
C GLU A 103 -9.35 15.60 44.52
N GLY A 104 -9.77 14.34 44.32
CA GLY A 104 -11.16 13.90 44.44
C GLY A 104 -12.06 14.45 43.33
N ARG A 105 -11.53 14.67 42.12
CA ARG A 105 -12.28 15.28 41.01
C ARG A 105 -11.95 14.70 39.64
N ILE A 106 -12.86 14.95 38.70
CA ILE A 106 -12.64 14.68 37.28
C ILE A 106 -11.90 15.87 36.66
N VAL A 107 -10.78 15.60 35.99
CA VAL A 107 -9.98 16.61 35.28
C VAL A 107 -10.41 16.66 33.81
N THR A 108 -10.65 17.87 33.30
CA THR A 108 -11.11 18.03 31.91
C THR A 108 -9.99 17.87 30.90
N ASP A 109 -10.30 17.38 29.68
CA ASP A 109 -9.32 17.20 28.59
C ASP A 109 -8.47 18.46 28.32
N ASN A 110 -9.12 19.63 28.26
CA ASN A 110 -8.44 20.90 28.03
C ASN A 110 -7.45 21.25 29.14
N GLU A 111 -7.79 20.97 30.39
CA GLU A 111 -6.91 21.20 31.55
C GLU A 111 -5.68 20.28 31.49
N ILE A 112 -5.90 18.98 31.23
CA ILE A 112 -4.84 17.97 31.08
C ILE A 112 -3.85 18.40 30.00
N LYS A 113 -4.36 18.66 28.79
CA LYS A 113 -3.52 18.98 27.63
C LYS A 113 -2.85 20.33 27.76
N SER A 114 -3.51 21.33 28.34
CA SER A 114 -2.91 22.65 28.54
C SER A 114 -1.77 22.61 29.56
N LYS A 115 -1.91 21.83 30.64
CA LYS A 115 -0.86 21.63 31.64
C LYS A 115 0.35 20.92 31.04
N ILE A 116 0.11 19.81 30.33
CA ILE A 116 1.20 18.99 29.75
C ILE A 116 1.91 19.72 28.61
N SER A 117 1.17 20.34 27.69
CA SER A 117 1.77 21.05 26.54
C SER A 117 2.59 22.29 26.92
N ARG A 118 2.47 22.77 28.16
CA ARG A 118 3.22 23.92 28.70
C ARG A 118 4.27 23.53 29.75
N GLN A 119 4.45 22.24 30.01
CA GLN A 119 5.40 21.74 31.01
C GLN A 119 6.85 22.09 30.66
N LYS A 120 7.16 22.19 29.36
CA LYS A 120 8.47 22.55 28.82
C LYS A 120 8.31 23.57 27.69
N PRO A 121 9.38 24.31 27.33
CA PRO A 121 9.32 25.30 26.26
C PRO A 121 9.41 24.66 24.86
N TYR A 122 8.51 23.71 24.55
CA TYR A 122 8.55 22.93 23.30
C TYR A 122 8.56 23.79 22.04
N ARG A 123 7.81 24.91 22.05
CA ARG A 123 7.79 25.86 20.94
C ARG A 123 9.18 26.41 20.65
N ARG A 124 9.86 26.89 21.68
CA ARG A 124 11.22 27.42 21.58
C ARG A 124 12.20 26.32 21.13
N TRP A 125 12.08 25.11 21.68
CA TRP A 125 12.92 23.99 21.28
C TRP A 125 12.79 23.66 19.80
N ILE A 126 11.57 23.59 19.27
CA ILE A 126 11.33 23.36 17.84
C ILE A 126 11.91 24.48 17.00
N GLU A 127 11.64 25.75 17.35
CA GLU A 127 12.12 26.92 16.61
C GLU A 127 13.66 26.98 16.55
N GLU A 128 14.36 26.62 17.63
CA GLU A 128 15.82 26.65 17.71
C GLU A 128 16.51 25.43 17.08
N ASN A 129 15.89 24.24 17.16
CA ASN A 129 16.58 22.98 16.85
C ASN A 129 16.12 22.32 15.55
N ARG A 130 14.88 22.50 15.10
CA ARG A 130 14.37 21.79 13.92
C ARG A 130 15.18 22.14 12.67
N ILE A 131 15.55 21.12 11.91
CA ILE A 131 16.19 21.30 10.60
C ILE A 131 15.12 21.12 9.53
N GLU A 132 14.98 22.12 8.68
CA GLU A 132 14.10 22.07 7.52
C GLU A 132 14.94 22.30 6.27
N LEU A 133 14.64 21.52 5.22
CA LEU A 133 15.22 21.79 3.92
C LEU A 133 14.50 23.03 3.35
N ARG A 134 15.18 24.17 3.39
CA ARG A 134 14.63 25.43 2.83
C ARG A 134 14.29 25.20 1.36
N GLY A 135 13.07 25.53 0.99
CA GLY A 135 12.56 25.33 -0.36
C GLY A 135 12.12 23.90 -0.67
N LEU A 136 11.97 23.02 0.33
CA LEU A 136 11.27 21.74 0.14
C LEU A 136 9.77 21.92 -0.17
N PHE A 137 9.23 23.10 0.12
CA PHE A 137 7.91 23.54 -0.31
C PHE A 137 7.97 24.39 -1.59
N ASP A 138 9.15 24.67 -2.13
CA ASP A 138 9.26 25.30 -3.44
C ASP A 138 8.87 24.27 -4.49
N SER A 139 8.40 24.77 -5.63
CA SER A 139 7.89 23.88 -6.65
C SER A 139 9.02 23.03 -7.24
N PRO A 140 8.88 21.69 -7.27
CA PRO A 140 9.87 20.76 -7.77
C PRO A 140 10.14 21.04 -9.24
N LYS A 141 11.40 20.92 -9.67
CA LYS A 141 11.76 21.10 -11.08
C LYS A 141 12.16 19.77 -11.69
N LEU A 142 11.76 19.56 -12.94
CA LEU A 142 12.37 18.51 -13.76
C LEU A 142 13.82 18.92 -14.04
N VAL A 143 14.73 17.97 -13.86
CA VAL A 143 16.14 18.16 -14.21
C VAL A 143 16.32 17.65 -15.64
N SER A 144 17.04 18.42 -16.46
CA SER A 144 17.37 18.05 -17.84
C SER A 144 17.96 16.65 -17.88
N SER A 145 17.29 15.75 -18.60
CA SER A 145 17.84 14.42 -18.85
C SER A 145 19.10 14.49 -19.73
N GLN A 146 20.05 13.59 -19.49
CA GLN A 146 21.15 13.33 -20.44
C GLN A 146 20.61 12.47 -21.58
N ARG A 147 20.39 13.07 -22.74
CA ARG A 147 19.64 12.50 -23.86
C ARG A 147 20.33 11.29 -24.46
N GLU A 148 21.65 11.34 -24.54
CA GLU A 148 22.47 10.31 -25.16
C GLU A 148 22.43 9.01 -24.36
N THR A 149 22.18 9.09 -23.05
CA THR A 149 22.27 7.95 -22.12
C THR A 149 20.94 7.60 -21.46
N ILE A 150 19.84 8.33 -21.69
CA ILE A 150 18.56 8.09 -20.99
C ILE A 150 18.01 6.69 -21.27
N CYS A 151 17.88 6.29 -22.54
CA CYS A 151 17.36 4.95 -22.90
C CYS A 151 18.23 3.83 -22.31
N GLN A 152 19.54 3.99 -22.35
CA GLN A 152 20.49 3.06 -21.72
C GLN A 152 20.23 2.93 -20.21
N ARG A 153 20.13 4.05 -19.49
CA ARG A 153 19.85 4.04 -18.04
C ARG A 153 18.47 3.43 -17.75
N LEU A 154 17.47 3.71 -18.57
CA LEU A 154 16.14 3.11 -18.45
C LEU A 154 16.17 1.59 -18.58
N ARG A 155 16.90 1.04 -19.56
CA ARG A 155 17.10 -0.42 -19.69
C ARG A 155 17.78 -1.01 -18.45
N MET A 156 18.84 -0.35 -17.96
CA MET A 156 19.59 -0.80 -16.78
C MET A 156 18.71 -0.94 -15.53
N PHE A 157 17.77 -0.02 -15.33
CA PHE A 157 16.82 -0.03 -14.20
C PHE A 157 15.48 -0.72 -14.54
N GLY A 158 15.39 -1.39 -15.69
CA GLY A 158 14.25 -2.21 -16.09
C GLY A 158 12.99 -1.43 -16.44
N PHE A 159 13.09 -0.20 -16.92
CA PHE A 159 11.95 0.55 -17.46
C PHE A 159 11.59 0.04 -18.86
N ASN A 160 10.30 -0.03 -19.13
CA ASN A 160 9.76 -0.31 -20.46
C ASN A 160 8.73 0.73 -20.89
N ARG A 161 8.32 0.71 -22.17
CA ARG A 161 7.36 1.67 -22.72
C ARG A 161 5.97 1.56 -22.08
N GLU A 162 5.57 0.37 -21.64
CA GLU A 162 4.29 0.19 -20.97
C GLU A 162 4.26 0.90 -19.61
N GLU A 163 5.30 0.76 -18.77
CA GLU A 163 5.41 1.49 -17.50
C GLU A 163 5.44 3.02 -17.73
N LEU A 164 6.19 3.51 -18.72
CA LEU A 164 6.22 4.94 -19.03
C LEU A 164 4.82 5.47 -19.38
N LYS A 165 4.07 4.72 -20.21
CA LYS A 165 2.75 5.13 -20.71
C LYS A 165 1.62 4.91 -19.72
N MET A 166 1.66 3.83 -18.95
CA MET A 166 0.58 3.42 -18.06
C MET A 166 0.79 3.83 -16.61
N VAL A 167 2.03 4.06 -16.17
CA VAL A 167 2.34 4.43 -14.78
C VAL A 167 2.76 5.89 -14.71
N LEU A 168 3.90 6.24 -15.31
CA LEU A 168 4.48 7.58 -15.14
C LEU A 168 3.63 8.68 -15.79
N LYS A 169 3.19 8.46 -17.03
CA LYS A 169 2.38 9.44 -17.76
C LYS A 169 1.09 9.80 -16.99
N PRO A 170 0.23 8.87 -16.53
CA PRO A 170 -0.93 9.21 -15.72
C PRO A 170 -0.60 9.92 -14.40
N MET A 171 0.49 9.52 -13.72
CA MET A 171 0.92 10.18 -12.49
C MET A 171 1.35 11.64 -12.73
N GLY A 172 2.12 11.90 -13.79
CA GLY A 172 2.53 13.25 -14.18
C GLY A 172 1.38 14.12 -14.70
N LEU A 173 0.38 13.52 -15.35
CA LEU A 173 -0.78 14.24 -15.88
C LEU A 173 -1.83 14.57 -14.82
N ASN A 174 -2.25 13.57 -14.05
CA ASN A 174 -3.46 13.64 -13.24
C ASN A 174 -3.15 13.83 -11.74
N GLY A 175 -1.89 13.70 -11.33
CA GLY A 175 -1.50 13.69 -9.93
C GLY A 175 -2.17 12.57 -9.11
N GLN A 176 -2.41 11.44 -9.78
CA GLN A 176 -3.05 10.23 -9.26
C GLN A 176 -2.38 8.99 -9.87
N GLU A 177 -2.36 7.89 -9.12
CA GLU A 177 -1.94 6.61 -9.66
C GLU A 177 -2.88 6.15 -10.79
N PRO A 178 -2.41 5.30 -11.72
CA PRO A 178 -3.26 4.78 -12.77
C PRO A 178 -4.36 3.86 -12.22
N VAL A 179 -5.52 3.90 -12.86
CA VAL A 179 -6.64 2.99 -12.59
C VAL A 179 -6.75 1.98 -13.73
N GLY A 180 -6.78 0.70 -13.39
CA GLY A 180 -6.96 -0.42 -14.32
C GLY A 180 -8.24 -1.22 -14.03
N SER A 181 -8.43 -2.30 -14.77
CA SER A 181 -9.54 -3.25 -14.57
C SER A 181 -9.10 -4.67 -14.88
N MET A 182 -9.97 -5.66 -14.63
CA MET A 182 -9.66 -7.09 -14.63
C MET A 182 -8.69 -7.53 -13.53
N GLY A 183 -8.44 -8.84 -13.42
CA GLY A 183 -7.49 -9.41 -12.47
C GLY A 183 -6.07 -9.39 -13.02
N ASN A 184 -5.08 -9.58 -12.13
CA ASN A 184 -3.71 -9.86 -12.55
C ASN A 184 -3.60 -11.34 -12.91
N ASP A 185 -3.48 -11.63 -14.20
CA ASP A 185 -3.32 -12.96 -14.77
C ASP A 185 -1.92 -13.20 -15.35
N ALA A 186 -1.00 -12.25 -15.14
CA ALA A 186 0.41 -12.39 -15.47
C ALA A 186 1.10 -13.38 -14.51
N ALA A 187 2.21 -13.96 -14.96
CA ALA A 187 2.99 -14.89 -14.15
C ALA A 187 3.50 -14.24 -12.85
N LEU A 188 3.46 -15.00 -11.75
CA LEU A 188 4.16 -14.61 -10.52
C LEU A 188 5.63 -14.36 -10.81
N ALA A 189 6.25 -13.40 -10.13
CA ALA A 189 7.63 -12.97 -10.40
C ALA A 189 8.64 -14.15 -10.43
N VAL A 190 8.51 -15.08 -9.49
CA VAL A 190 9.36 -16.28 -9.39
C VAL A 190 9.13 -17.31 -10.51
N LEU A 191 7.99 -17.26 -11.19
CA LEU A 191 7.63 -18.16 -12.31
C LEU A 191 7.82 -17.51 -13.68
N SER A 192 8.16 -16.22 -13.71
CA SER A 192 8.34 -15.48 -14.94
C SER A 192 9.62 -15.88 -15.67
N ASN A 193 9.56 -15.86 -17.01
CA ASN A 193 10.72 -16.03 -17.88
C ASN A 193 11.40 -14.69 -18.22
N LYS A 194 10.97 -13.59 -17.62
CA LYS A 194 11.53 -12.24 -17.80
C LYS A 194 12.27 -11.84 -16.53
N SER A 195 13.31 -11.01 -16.66
CA SER A 195 14.00 -10.47 -15.48
C SER A 195 13.06 -9.56 -14.69
N LYS A 196 12.80 -9.86 -13.41
CA LYS A 196 11.90 -9.07 -12.57
C LYS A 196 12.71 -8.14 -11.67
N LEU A 197 12.02 -7.14 -11.13
CA LEU A 197 12.59 -6.34 -10.05
C LEU A 197 12.27 -7.00 -8.71
N LEU A 198 13.16 -6.81 -7.75
CA LEU A 198 12.99 -7.35 -6.41
C LEU A 198 11.66 -6.92 -5.76
N PHE A 199 11.18 -5.71 -6.08
CA PHE A 199 9.87 -5.22 -5.63
C PHE A 199 8.70 -6.17 -5.96
N ASN A 200 8.75 -6.88 -7.09
CA ASN A 200 7.63 -7.70 -7.60
C ASN A 200 7.41 -9.00 -6.80
N TYR A 201 8.39 -9.39 -6.00
CA TYR A 201 8.33 -10.56 -5.11
C TYR A 201 7.58 -10.28 -3.82
N PHE A 202 7.29 -9.02 -3.51
CA PHE A 202 6.56 -8.63 -2.30
C PHE A 202 5.10 -8.29 -2.61
N LYS A 203 4.19 -8.70 -1.72
CA LYS A 203 2.77 -8.38 -1.76
C LYS A 203 2.39 -7.58 -0.52
N GLN A 204 1.56 -6.56 -0.69
CA GLN A 204 1.06 -5.73 0.41
C GLN A 204 0.18 -6.58 1.34
N LEU A 205 0.43 -6.50 2.65
CA LEU A 205 -0.54 -6.98 3.63
C LEU A 205 -1.66 -5.95 3.78
N PHE A 206 -2.82 -6.42 4.21
CA PHE A 206 -3.99 -5.58 4.47
C PHE A 206 -4.74 -6.14 5.68
N ALA A 207 -5.49 -5.27 6.34
CA ALA A 207 -6.31 -5.64 7.48
C ALA A 207 -7.62 -6.28 7.01
N GLN A 208 -8.03 -7.34 7.70
CA GLN A 208 -9.32 -8.00 7.48
C GLN A 208 -9.86 -8.49 8.81
N VAL A 209 -11.08 -8.07 9.16
CA VAL A 209 -11.80 -8.45 10.39
C VAL A 209 -11.17 -7.95 11.69
N THR A 210 -9.88 -8.23 11.94
CA THR A 210 -9.18 -7.92 13.19
C THR A 210 -9.10 -6.44 13.52
N ASN A 211 -9.01 -5.62 12.49
CA ASN A 211 -8.99 -4.17 12.56
C ASN A 211 -9.47 -3.61 11.21
N PRO A 212 -10.00 -2.38 11.16
CA PRO A 212 -10.50 -1.79 9.94
C PRO A 212 -9.40 -1.06 9.16
N PRO A 213 -9.46 -1.05 7.81
CA PRO A 213 -8.74 -0.06 7.02
C PRO A 213 -9.32 1.35 7.25
N ILE A 214 -8.56 2.38 6.88
CA ILE A 214 -8.96 3.81 6.95
C ILE A 214 -9.33 4.31 5.55
N ASP A 215 -10.24 5.28 5.46
CA ASP A 215 -10.52 5.98 4.19
C ASP A 215 -9.51 7.14 3.96
N PRO A 216 -8.53 6.99 3.06
CA PRO A 216 -7.50 8.01 2.88
C PRO A 216 -8.01 9.28 2.19
N LEU A 217 -9.21 9.23 1.59
CA LEU A 217 -9.82 10.36 0.89
C LEU A 217 -10.68 11.18 1.84
N ARG A 218 -11.57 10.51 2.59
CA ARG A 218 -12.54 11.16 3.50
C ARG A 218 -11.97 11.43 4.88
N GLU A 219 -11.13 10.52 5.36
CA GLU A 219 -10.50 10.58 6.68
C GLU A 219 -9.02 10.98 6.58
N GLY A 220 -8.56 11.43 5.40
CA GLY A 220 -7.17 11.84 5.17
C GLY A 220 -6.66 12.96 6.09
N LEU A 221 -7.54 13.66 6.81
CA LEU A 221 -7.17 14.61 7.87
C LEU A 221 -6.44 13.95 9.03
N VAL A 222 -6.76 12.70 9.38
CA VAL A 222 -6.02 12.01 10.45
C VAL A 222 -4.67 11.52 9.95
N MET A 223 -4.47 11.36 8.64
CA MET A 223 -3.26 10.74 8.10
C MET A 223 -2.11 11.72 7.93
N SER A 224 -0.87 11.21 7.96
CA SER A 224 0.33 12.03 7.76
C SER A 224 1.50 11.26 7.16
N LEU A 225 2.16 11.86 6.18
CA LEU A 225 3.42 11.39 5.59
C LEU A 225 4.66 12.04 6.21
N MET A 226 4.48 12.88 7.24
CA MET A 226 5.58 13.58 7.89
C MET A 226 6.52 12.58 8.56
N GLY A 227 7.81 12.73 8.32
CA GLY A 227 8.89 11.96 8.94
C GLY A 227 9.97 12.87 9.52
N PHE A 228 10.83 12.29 10.34
CA PHE A 228 12.03 12.93 10.87
C PHE A 228 13.23 12.04 10.60
N THR A 229 14.32 12.67 10.18
CA THR A 229 15.51 11.97 9.71
C THR A 229 16.74 12.57 10.39
N GLY A 230 17.52 11.73 11.07
CA GLY A 230 18.70 12.17 11.78
C GLY A 230 18.97 11.33 13.01
N LYS A 231 19.89 11.84 13.84
CA LYS A 231 20.23 11.23 15.12
C LYS A 231 19.08 11.36 16.12
N LYS A 232 18.63 10.24 16.66
CA LYS A 232 17.71 10.14 17.79
C LYS A 232 18.47 10.27 19.11
N GLN A 233 17.81 10.84 20.11
CA GLN A 233 18.34 11.00 21.47
C GLN A 233 17.75 9.94 22.41
N ASN A 234 18.20 9.92 23.65
CA ASN A 234 17.69 9.00 24.68
C ASN A 234 16.20 9.21 24.93
N LEU A 235 15.40 8.16 24.70
CA LEU A 235 13.94 8.21 24.87
C LEU A 235 13.46 8.60 26.28
N LEU A 236 14.27 8.33 27.32
CA LEU A 236 13.90 8.63 28.71
C LEU A 236 14.21 10.08 29.13
N ASP A 237 14.98 10.80 28.32
CA ASP A 237 15.33 12.20 28.56
C ASP A 237 14.40 13.14 27.78
N GLU A 238 14.36 14.40 28.20
CA GLU A 238 13.53 15.41 27.56
C GLU A 238 14.30 16.72 27.40
N THR A 239 14.81 16.96 26.19
CA THR A 239 15.68 18.10 25.86
C THR A 239 15.42 18.62 24.45
N GLY A 240 15.74 19.90 24.18
CA GLY A 240 15.57 20.49 22.84
C GLY A 240 16.29 19.75 21.71
N LEU A 241 17.36 19.01 22.00
CA LEU A 241 18.11 18.23 21.00
C LEU A 241 17.30 17.07 20.39
N HIS A 242 16.23 16.61 21.04
CA HIS A 242 15.37 15.53 20.49
C HIS A 242 14.74 15.90 19.14
N CYS A 243 14.49 17.19 18.92
CA CYS A 243 13.94 17.72 17.67
C CYS A 243 15.01 18.26 16.71
N ARG A 244 16.31 18.06 17.01
CA ARG A 244 17.45 18.40 16.13
C ARG A 244 17.60 17.37 14.99
N GLN A 245 16.57 17.27 14.16
CA GLN A 245 16.49 16.33 13.05
C GLN A 245 15.96 17.05 11.80
N LEU A 246 16.25 16.50 10.62
CA LEU A 246 15.66 16.94 9.37
C LEU A 246 14.20 16.50 9.33
N LYS A 247 13.28 17.47 9.37
CA LYS A 247 11.85 17.22 9.20
C LYS A 247 11.53 17.14 7.71
N LEU A 248 10.93 16.02 7.31
CA LEU A 248 10.42 15.80 5.96
C LEU A 248 8.88 15.81 6.00
N PRO A 249 8.19 16.64 5.21
CA PRO A 249 6.72 16.63 5.13
C PRO A 249 6.20 15.38 4.41
N HIS A 250 7.03 14.74 3.59
CA HIS A 250 6.79 13.49 2.88
C HIS A 250 8.13 12.83 2.51
N PRO A 251 8.15 11.53 2.18
CA PRO A 251 9.41 10.83 1.92
C PRO A 251 10.01 11.13 0.54
N ILE A 252 9.27 11.75 -0.38
CA ILE A 252 9.75 11.97 -1.75
C ILE A 252 10.65 13.21 -1.82
N LEU A 253 11.85 13.05 -2.36
CA LEU A 253 12.83 14.11 -2.55
C LEU A 253 13.09 14.31 -4.04
N THR A 254 13.23 15.56 -4.46
CA THR A 254 13.63 15.90 -5.83
C THR A 254 15.14 15.78 -6.03
N ASN A 255 15.58 15.81 -7.29
CA ASN A 255 17.01 15.82 -7.62
C ASN A 255 17.70 17.07 -7.04
N GLU A 256 16.98 18.20 -7.01
CA GLU A 256 17.47 19.44 -6.41
C GLU A 256 17.61 19.31 -4.89
N ASP A 257 16.68 18.64 -4.22
CA ASP A 257 16.75 18.39 -2.77
C ASP A 257 17.99 17.58 -2.41
N ILE A 258 18.34 16.55 -3.18
CA ILE A 258 19.57 15.78 -2.97
C ILE A 258 20.82 16.63 -3.17
N MET A 259 20.87 17.45 -4.22
CA MET A 259 22.00 18.38 -4.44
C MET A 259 22.14 19.37 -3.28
N ARG A 260 21.03 19.93 -2.80
CA ARG A 260 21.01 20.81 -1.62
C ARG A 260 21.54 20.08 -0.40
N LEU A 261 21.08 18.87 -0.11
CA LEU A 261 21.57 18.05 1.00
C LEU A 261 23.09 17.81 0.90
N ARG A 262 23.61 17.46 -0.28
CA ARG A 262 25.07 17.29 -0.48
C ARG A 262 25.87 18.56 -0.26
N SER A 263 25.30 19.74 -0.52
CA SER A 263 25.97 21.03 -0.33
C SER A 263 25.99 21.51 1.13
N VAL A 264 25.23 20.89 2.03
CA VAL A 264 25.20 21.28 3.44
C VAL A 264 26.53 20.98 4.10
N ASN A 265 27.24 22.01 4.53
CA ASN A 265 28.45 21.88 5.33
C ASN A 265 28.20 22.39 6.76
N ARG A 266 27.74 21.49 7.64
CA ARG A 266 27.46 21.77 9.05
C ARG A 266 28.15 20.74 9.93
N SER A 267 28.88 21.21 10.94
CA SER A 267 29.58 20.33 11.90
C SER A 267 28.61 19.50 12.75
N ASP A 268 27.40 20.00 12.99
CA ASP A 268 26.37 19.38 13.81
C ASP A 268 25.35 18.54 13.03
N PHE A 269 25.45 18.52 11.69
CA PHE A 269 24.56 17.76 10.81
C PHE A 269 25.31 17.28 9.57
N LYS A 270 26.10 16.22 9.73
CA LYS A 270 26.97 15.66 8.69
C LYS A 270 26.20 14.67 7.81
N ILE A 271 26.34 14.83 6.50
CA ILE A 271 25.68 14.00 5.49
C ILE A 271 26.77 13.31 4.67
N THR A 272 26.64 12.00 4.46
CA THR A 272 27.58 11.21 3.65
C THR A 272 26.82 10.48 2.55
N THR A 273 27.32 10.55 1.32
CA THR A 273 26.84 9.70 0.21
C THR A 273 27.71 8.45 0.13
N ILE A 274 27.07 7.28 0.06
CA ILE A 274 27.72 5.99 -0.14
C ILE A 274 27.18 5.32 -1.39
N SER A 275 28.04 4.59 -2.10
CA SER A 275 27.73 3.97 -3.39
C SER A 275 27.07 2.60 -3.18
N SER A 276 25.91 2.35 -3.81
CA SER A 276 25.23 1.05 -3.82
C SER A 276 25.44 0.32 -5.15
N LEU A 277 26.69 0.03 -5.46
CA LEU A 277 27.10 -0.65 -6.70
C LEU A 277 27.91 -1.91 -6.40
N PHE A 278 27.86 -2.88 -7.30
CA PHE A 278 28.66 -4.10 -7.26
C PHE A 278 29.36 -4.35 -8.62
N ASP A 279 30.32 -5.26 -8.66
CA ASP A 279 31.10 -5.54 -9.87
C ASP A 279 30.27 -6.32 -10.90
N ALA A 280 30.11 -5.75 -12.10
CA ALA A 280 29.34 -6.34 -13.19
C ALA A 280 30.13 -7.38 -14.01
N GLN A 281 31.46 -7.42 -13.86
CA GLN A 281 32.36 -8.24 -14.69
C GLN A 281 32.80 -9.54 -14.00
N SER A 282 32.22 -9.88 -12.86
CA SER A 282 32.56 -11.09 -12.11
C SER A 282 31.95 -12.36 -12.71
N ASP A 283 32.71 -13.45 -12.71
CA ASP A 283 32.24 -14.79 -13.09
C ASP A 283 31.25 -15.41 -12.08
N ASN A 284 31.22 -14.89 -10.84
CA ASN A 284 30.32 -15.32 -9.77
C ASN A 284 29.38 -14.16 -9.36
N PRO A 285 28.25 -13.94 -10.07
CA PRO A 285 27.34 -12.83 -9.81
C PRO A 285 26.87 -12.71 -8.35
N GLY A 286 26.50 -13.83 -7.72
CA GLY A 286 26.01 -13.83 -6.34
C GLY A 286 27.07 -13.39 -5.32
N GLU A 287 28.32 -13.83 -5.48
CA GLU A 287 29.43 -13.42 -4.63
C GLU A 287 29.79 -11.95 -4.84
N SER A 288 29.77 -11.47 -6.07
CA SER A 288 30.00 -10.06 -6.39
C SER A 288 28.94 -9.15 -5.76
N LEU A 289 27.66 -9.53 -5.88
CA LEU A 289 26.57 -8.80 -5.24
C LEU A 289 26.73 -8.81 -3.72
N ARG A 290 27.06 -9.97 -3.13
CA ARG A 290 27.32 -10.08 -1.70
C ARG A 290 28.44 -9.16 -1.23
N ALA A 291 29.57 -9.16 -1.93
CA ALA A 291 30.70 -8.30 -1.62
C ALA A 291 30.34 -6.80 -1.74
N GLY A 292 29.53 -6.43 -2.74
CA GLY A 292 28.99 -5.07 -2.88
C GLY A 292 28.11 -4.67 -1.69
N ILE A 293 27.24 -5.56 -1.23
CA ILE A 293 26.37 -5.33 -0.07
C ILE A 293 27.19 -5.22 1.22
N ASP A 294 28.14 -6.14 1.44
CA ASP A 294 28.97 -6.13 2.65
C ASP A 294 29.83 -4.86 2.72
N LYS A 295 30.36 -4.40 1.57
CA LYS A 295 31.04 -3.11 1.45
C LYS A 295 30.11 -1.94 1.76
N LEU A 296 28.92 -1.90 1.16
CA LEU A 296 27.93 -0.84 1.40
C LEU A 296 27.58 -0.74 2.89
N VAL A 297 27.37 -1.87 3.56
CA VAL A 297 27.09 -1.92 5.01
C VAL A 297 28.29 -1.46 5.83
N ALA A 298 29.52 -1.82 5.44
CA ALA A 298 30.74 -1.37 6.10
C ALA A 298 30.93 0.16 5.95
N ASP A 299 30.74 0.69 4.76
CA ASP A 299 30.84 2.13 4.46
C ASP A 299 29.77 2.92 5.24
N ALA A 300 28.55 2.39 5.34
CA ALA A 300 27.50 2.98 6.17
C ALA A 300 27.91 3.03 7.65
N LYS A 301 28.42 1.91 8.21
CA LYS A 301 28.88 1.85 9.61
C LYS A 301 30.03 2.83 9.87
N ALA A 302 30.98 2.94 8.94
CA ALA A 302 32.09 3.87 9.03
C ALA A 302 31.59 5.32 9.01
N ALA A 303 30.70 5.65 8.08
CA ALA A 303 30.12 6.99 7.97
C ALA A 303 29.41 7.44 9.27
N VAL A 304 28.62 6.56 9.88
CA VAL A 304 27.92 6.88 11.15
C VAL A 304 28.91 7.05 12.31
N LYS A 305 29.93 6.19 12.40
CA LYS A 305 31.01 6.34 13.41
C LYS A 305 31.79 7.65 13.23
N ASP A 306 31.95 8.11 11.99
CA ASP A 306 32.54 9.40 11.64
C ASP A 306 31.57 10.58 11.84
N GLY A 307 30.42 10.36 12.49
CA GLY A 307 29.45 11.37 12.88
C GLY A 307 28.41 11.72 11.82
N ALA A 308 28.28 10.95 10.73
CA ALA A 308 27.21 11.16 9.76
C ALA A 308 25.85 10.83 10.37
N CYS A 309 24.99 11.85 10.48
CA CYS A 309 23.61 11.69 10.95
C CYS A 309 22.64 11.40 9.81
N LEU A 310 23.09 11.47 8.57
CA LEU A 310 22.30 11.17 7.37
C LEU A 310 23.17 10.46 6.33
N ILE A 311 22.69 9.33 5.85
CA ILE A 311 23.35 8.54 4.82
C ILE A 311 22.51 8.61 3.55
N ILE A 312 23.11 8.98 2.44
CA ILE A 312 22.51 8.89 1.10
C ILE A 312 23.08 7.65 0.43
N ILE A 313 22.26 6.61 0.26
CA ILE A 313 22.59 5.43 -0.54
C ILE A 313 22.30 5.79 -2.00
N SER A 314 23.30 5.70 -2.89
CA SER A 314 23.16 6.14 -4.28
C SER A 314 23.65 5.10 -5.28
N ASP A 315 22.82 4.83 -6.29
CA ASP A 315 23.16 4.02 -7.47
C ASP A 315 23.46 4.87 -8.73
N ARG A 316 23.52 6.20 -8.58
CA ARG A 316 23.65 7.15 -9.70
C ARG A 316 24.93 6.94 -10.54
N ASP A 317 26.00 6.46 -9.91
CA ASP A 317 27.31 6.24 -10.54
C ASP A 317 27.45 4.86 -11.22
N ALA A 318 26.34 4.16 -11.46
CA ALA A 318 26.33 2.90 -12.21
C ALA A 318 26.94 3.08 -13.61
N SER A 319 27.77 2.12 -14.02
CA SER A 319 28.60 2.19 -15.23
C SER A 319 28.76 0.82 -15.87
N GLU A 320 29.45 0.71 -17.01
CA GLU A 320 29.66 -0.56 -17.72
C GLU A 320 30.36 -1.64 -16.88
N THR A 321 31.14 -1.24 -15.87
CA THR A 321 31.83 -2.17 -14.97
C THR A 321 31.14 -2.32 -13.61
N LYS A 322 30.19 -1.44 -13.28
CA LYS A 322 29.52 -1.40 -11.97
C LYS A 322 28.01 -1.41 -12.13
N ALA A 323 27.38 -2.50 -11.71
CA ALA A 323 25.94 -2.65 -11.73
C ALA A 323 25.32 -2.12 -10.41
N PRO A 324 24.08 -1.58 -10.46
CA PRO A 324 23.39 -1.11 -9.27
C PRO A 324 22.94 -2.29 -8.40
N ILE A 325 23.20 -2.23 -7.09
CA ILE A 325 22.56 -3.14 -6.13
C ILE A 325 21.06 -2.78 -6.12
N PRO A 326 20.13 -3.76 -6.23
CA PRO A 326 18.70 -3.47 -6.14
C PRO A 326 18.40 -2.60 -4.92
N SER A 327 17.78 -1.45 -5.14
CA SER A 327 17.62 -0.37 -4.17
C SER A 327 16.92 -0.83 -2.89
N LEU A 328 15.94 -1.72 -3.02
CA LEU A 328 15.25 -2.35 -1.89
C LEU A 328 16.21 -3.20 -1.04
N LEU A 329 17.07 -3.99 -1.68
CA LEU A 329 18.07 -4.81 -1.00
C LEU A 329 19.15 -3.95 -0.34
N ALA A 330 19.65 -2.93 -1.05
CA ALA A 330 20.61 -1.97 -0.53
C ALA A 330 20.09 -1.27 0.75
N THR A 331 18.84 -0.81 0.70
CA THR A 331 18.17 -0.15 1.83
C THR A 331 18.05 -1.09 3.03
N ALA A 332 17.51 -2.29 2.81
CA ALA A 332 17.26 -3.23 3.89
C ALA A 332 18.57 -3.78 4.50
N ALA A 333 19.59 -4.00 3.68
CA ALA A 333 20.92 -4.41 4.14
C ALA A 333 21.59 -3.35 5.02
N VAL A 334 21.56 -2.07 4.61
CA VAL A 334 22.11 -0.97 5.42
C VAL A 334 21.32 -0.80 6.71
N HIS A 335 19.98 -0.79 6.63
CA HIS A 335 19.11 -0.67 7.80
C HIS A 335 19.40 -1.77 8.84
N ASN A 336 19.36 -3.04 8.45
CA ASN A 336 19.63 -4.15 9.35
C ASN A 336 21.10 -4.18 9.81
N GLY A 337 22.04 -3.79 8.94
CA GLY A 337 23.45 -3.70 9.25
C GLY A 337 23.76 -2.67 10.34
N LEU A 338 23.12 -1.51 10.29
CA LEU A 338 23.20 -0.47 11.33
C LEU A 338 22.47 -0.89 12.60
N LEU A 339 21.32 -1.55 12.49
CA LEU A 339 20.56 -2.07 13.63
C LEU A 339 21.38 -3.09 14.43
N LYS A 340 21.97 -4.09 13.76
CA LYS A 340 22.85 -5.10 14.37
C LYS A 340 24.10 -4.50 15.02
N ALA A 341 24.56 -3.34 14.54
CA ALA A 341 25.70 -2.62 15.09
C ALA A 341 25.31 -1.64 16.23
N GLY A 342 24.03 -1.49 16.55
CA GLY A 342 23.54 -0.51 17.52
C GLY A 342 23.64 0.95 17.06
N LEU A 343 23.84 1.19 15.75
CA LEU A 343 24.06 2.52 15.15
C LEU A 343 22.81 3.10 14.47
N HIS A 344 21.71 2.34 14.38
CA HIS A 344 20.50 2.77 13.68
C HIS A 344 19.89 4.06 14.26
N ALA A 345 19.99 4.28 15.58
CA ALA A 345 19.49 5.49 16.21
C ALA A 345 20.34 6.73 15.88
N ASP A 346 21.57 6.57 15.40
CA ASP A 346 22.50 7.67 15.15
C ASP A 346 22.37 8.30 13.75
N SER A 347 21.64 7.67 12.83
CA SER A 347 21.53 8.15 11.44
C SER A 347 20.20 7.82 10.77
N GLY A 348 19.75 8.70 9.88
CA GLY A 348 18.69 8.38 8.93
C GLY A 348 19.22 7.96 7.54
N ILE A 349 18.38 7.30 6.76
CA ILE A 349 18.71 6.75 5.44
C ILE A 349 17.86 7.43 4.37
N ILE A 350 18.52 7.98 3.34
CA ILE A 350 17.91 8.44 2.10
C ILE A 350 18.39 7.56 0.96
N VAL A 351 17.47 7.18 0.07
CA VAL A 351 17.76 6.36 -1.10
C VAL A 351 17.65 7.22 -2.35
N GLU A 352 18.77 7.46 -3.03
CA GLU A 352 18.80 8.02 -4.39
C GLU A 352 18.92 6.85 -5.36
N SER A 353 17.84 6.57 -6.11
CA SER A 353 17.83 5.41 -6.99
C SER A 353 17.11 5.64 -8.31
N GLY A 354 17.61 4.98 -9.35
CA GLY A 354 16.97 4.91 -10.66
C GLY A 354 15.77 3.95 -10.71
N GLU A 355 15.65 2.98 -9.79
CA GLU A 355 14.58 1.97 -9.83
C GLU A 355 13.17 2.44 -9.42
N PRO A 356 12.97 3.28 -8.38
CA PRO A 356 11.64 3.55 -7.84
C PRO A 356 10.78 4.40 -8.78
N ARG A 357 9.55 3.95 -9.05
CA ARG A 357 8.61 4.58 -10.01
C ARG A 357 7.14 4.27 -9.74
N GLU A 358 6.85 3.12 -9.13
CA GLU A 358 5.50 2.74 -8.70
C GLU A 358 5.30 2.99 -7.22
N VAL A 359 4.04 3.22 -6.80
CA VAL A 359 3.66 3.42 -5.40
C VAL A 359 4.21 2.32 -4.49
N MET A 360 4.14 1.06 -4.94
CA MET A 360 4.65 -0.10 -4.19
C MET A 360 6.15 0.01 -3.90
N HIS A 361 6.95 0.56 -4.82
CA HIS A 361 8.40 0.69 -4.65
C HIS A 361 8.70 1.62 -3.47
N PHE A 362 8.01 2.77 -3.40
CA PHE A 362 8.17 3.71 -2.29
C PHE A 362 7.68 3.14 -0.96
N CYS A 363 6.57 2.39 -0.97
CA CYS A 363 6.04 1.74 0.22
C CYS A 363 7.03 0.68 0.77
N LEU A 364 7.63 -0.13 -0.11
CA LEU A 364 8.64 -1.12 0.28
C LEU A 364 9.90 -0.45 0.83
N LEU A 365 10.42 0.57 0.14
CA LEU A 365 11.60 1.31 0.62
C LEU A 365 11.37 1.92 2.00
N CYS A 366 10.22 2.58 2.23
CA CYS A 366 9.88 3.13 3.54
C CYS A 366 9.68 2.02 4.58
N GLY A 367 9.01 0.93 4.21
CA GLY A 367 8.71 -0.19 5.10
C GLY A 367 9.94 -0.99 5.53
N TYR A 368 11.07 -0.86 4.81
CA TYR A 368 12.35 -1.52 5.12
C TYR A 368 13.49 -0.55 5.47
N GLY A 369 13.19 0.73 5.74
CA GLY A 369 14.11 1.62 6.45
C GLY A 369 14.42 2.96 5.78
N ALA A 370 14.00 3.22 4.55
CA ALA A 370 14.23 4.53 3.92
C ALA A 370 13.38 5.63 4.59
N ASN A 371 14.03 6.69 5.08
CA ASN A 371 13.35 7.89 5.57
C ASN A 371 12.97 8.85 4.43
N GLY A 372 13.73 8.82 3.33
CA GLY A 372 13.44 9.57 2.12
C GLY A 372 13.91 8.84 0.86
N VAL A 373 13.26 9.10 -0.26
CA VAL A 373 13.52 8.46 -1.55
C VAL A 373 13.57 9.54 -2.63
N ASN A 374 14.68 9.60 -3.37
CA ASN A 374 14.82 10.37 -4.58
C ASN A 374 14.78 9.43 -5.81
N PRO A 375 13.63 9.36 -6.50
CA PRO A 375 13.48 8.56 -7.72
C PRO A 375 14.00 9.35 -8.94
N TYR A 376 15.32 9.58 -9.00
CA TYR A 376 15.86 10.57 -9.93
C TYR A 376 15.55 10.27 -11.39
N LEU A 377 15.57 8.99 -11.76
CA LEU A 377 15.34 8.57 -13.14
C LEU A 377 13.88 8.73 -13.53
N ALA A 378 12.93 8.56 -12.60
CA ALA A 378 11.51 8.81 -12.87
C ALA A 378 11.24 10.29 -13.19
N PHE A 379 11.92 11.22 -12.52
CA PHE A 379 11.84 12.65 -12.88
C PHE A 379 12.44 12.91 -14.27
N GLU A 380 13.59 12.31 -14.58
CA GLU A 380 14.20 12.42 -15.92
C GLU A 380 13.31 11.80 -17.01
N CYS A 381 12.57 10.72 -16.72
CA CYS A 381 11.58 10.16 -17.64
C CYS A 381 10.45 11.13 -17.95
N LEU A 382 9.93 11.82 -16.94
CA LEU A 382 8.83 12.77 -17.10
C LEU A 382 9.25 13.97 -17.96
N ASP A 383 10.48 14.44 -17.78
CA ASP A 383 11.12 15.47 -18.61
C ASP A 383 11.18 15.01 -20.08
N GLU A 384 11.63 13.78 -20.30
CA GLU A 384 11.73 13.20 -21.65
C GLU A 384 10.35 13.00 -22.29
N LEU A 385 9.34 12.54 -21.53
CA LEU A 385 7.96 12.41 -22.02
C LEU A 385 7.36 13.77 -22.42
N GLN A 386 7.62 14.82 -21.64
CA GLN A 386 7.20 16.17 -21.99
C GLN A 386 7.85 16.63 -23.30
N ARG A 387 9.17 16.43 -23.42
CA ARG A 387 9.95 16.80 -24.60
C ARG A 387 9.49 16.07 -25.86
N LEU A 388 9.11 14.80 -25.75
CA LEU A 388 8.59 13.99 -26.85
C LEU A 388 7.14 14.34 -27.24
N GLY A 389 6.49 15.27 -26.54
CA GLY A 389 5.11 15.67 -26.79
C GLY A 389 4.08 14.63 -26.33
N GLU A 390 4.47 13.70 -25.46
CA GLU A 390 3.57 12.70 -24.87
C GLU A 390 2.70 13.32 -23.76
N LEU A 391 3.13 14.44 -23.19
CA LEU A 391 2.37 15.24 -22.23
C LEU A 391 1.84 16.53 -22.90
N PRO A 392 0.69 17.09 -22.46
CA PRO A 392 0.14 18.33 -23.02
C PRO A 392 1.14 19.49 -23.00
N ALA A 393 1.28 20.18 -24.13
CA ALA A 393 2.26 21.26 -24.32
C ALA A 393 2.06 22.45 -23.37
N GLY A 394 0.86 22.65 -22.81
CA GLY A 394 0.56 23.74 -21.87
C GLY A 394 0.87 23.42 -20.41
N MET A 395 1.40 22.24 -20.09
CA MET A 395 1.74 21.86 -18.71
C MET A 395 3.21 22.20 -18.43
N GLU A 396 3.46 22.98 -17.38
CA GLU A 396 4.83 23.35 -16.98
C GLU A 396 5.58 22.14 -16.38
N PRO A 397 6.90 22.00 -16.61
CA PRO A 397 7.73 20.92 -16.02
C PRO A 397 7.53 20.77 -14.51
N VAL A 398 7.42 21.91 -13.84
CA VAL A 398 7.20 21.99 -12.40
C VAL A 398 5.89 21.34 -11.97
N GLN A 399 4.81 21.61 -12.72
CA GLN A 399 3.50 21.03 -12.46
C GLN A 399 3.51 19.51 -12.65
N ILE A 400 4.24 19.00 -13.63
CA ILE A 400 4.39 17.55 -13.89
C ILE A 400 5.08 16.87 -12.70
N ALA A 401 6.17 17.46 -12.19
CA ALA A 401 6.88 16.94 -11.03
C ALA A 401 6.00 16.97 -9.77
N ASP A 402 5.28 18.06 -9.53
CA ASP A 402 4.31 18.19 -8.42
C ASP A 402 3.21 17.13 -8.50
N ASN A 403 2.66 16.91 -9.70
CA ASN A 403 1.66 15.88 -9.94
C ASN A 403 2.20 14.48 -9.62
N PHE A 404 3.39 14.14 -10.10
CA PHE A 404 4.01 12.85 -9.79
C PHE A 404 4.20 12.66 -8.28
N ILE A 405 4.75 13.66 -7.58
CA ILE A 405 4.90 13.62 -6.12
C ILE A 405 3.55 13.47 -5.43
N ALA A 406 2.52 14.20 -5.88
CA ALA A 406 1.16 14.10 -5.34
C ALA A 406 0.53 12.71 -5.56
N ALA A 407 0.77 12.09 -6.72
CA ALA A 407 0.30 10.74 -7.03
C ALA A 407 0.91 9.72 -6.07
N ILE A 408 2.23 9.77 -5.88
CA ILE A 408 2.94 8.88 -4.95
C ILE A 408 2.50 9.11 -3.50
N LYS A 409 2.34 10.37 -3.07
CA LYS A 409 1.84 10.70 -1.72
C LYS A 409 0.45 10.08 -1.47
N LYS A 410 -0.48 10.25 -2.41
CA LYS A 410 -1.81 9.63 -2.31
C LYS A 410 -1.73 8.10 -2.29
N GLY A 411 -0.87 7.52 -3.11
CA GLY A 411 -0.66 6.06 -3.16
C GLY A 411 -0.07 5.49 -1.87
N ILE A 412 0.89 6.18 -1.24
CA ILE A 412 1.46 5.76 0.06
C ILE A 412 0.37 5.84 1.14
N LEU A 413 -0.38 6.95 1.21
CA LEU A 413 -1.50 7.09 2.16
C LEU A 413 -2.52 5.97 1.97
N LYS A 414 -2.89 5.67 0.72
CA LYS A 414 -3.78 4.56 0.39
C LYS A 414 -3.23 3.22 0.86
N THR A 415 -1.95 2.95 0.63
CA THR A 415 -1.34 1.66 0.99
C THR A 415 -1.27 1.48 2.50
N MET A 416 -0.90 2.52 3.24
CA MET A 416 -0.92 2.53 4.71
C MET A 416 -2.34 2.31 5.26
N SER A 417 -3.34 2.95 4.62
CA SER A 417 -4.73 2.88 5.06
C SER A 417 -5.31 1.46 4.95
N LYS A 418 -4.79 0.60 4.07
CA LYS A 418 -5.20 -0.81 3.96
C LYS A 418 -4.98 -1.61 5.24
N MET A 419 -4.00 -1.23 6.06
CA MET A 419 -3.73 -1.85 7.37
C MET A 419 -4.32 -1.03 8.53
N GLY A 420 -5.04 0.06 8.24
CA GLY A 420 -5.54 0.98 9.25
C GLY A 420 -4.45 1.87 9.88
N ILE A 421 -3.35 2.11 9.15
CA ILE A 421 -2.24 2.94 9.63
C ILE A 421 -2.39 4.37 9.12
N SER A 422 -2.35 5.33 10.05
CA SER A 422 -2.56 6.75 9.77
C SER A 422 -1.25 7.48 9.50
N THR A 423 -0.12 7.07 10.07
CA THR A 423 1.13 7.84 9.99
C THR A 423 2.29 7.06 9.40
N LEU A 424 3.05 7.70 8.50
CA LEU A 424 4.21 7.07 7.87
C LEU A 424 5.27 6.68 8.91
N ARG A 425 5.34 7.39 10.03
CA ARG A 425 6.26 7.07 11.14
C ARG A 425 5.96 5.71 11.77
N SER A 426 4.69 5.32 11.87
CA SER A 426 4.29 3.98 12.33
C SER A 426 4.47 2.91 11.24
N TYR A 427 4.39 3.31 9.97
CA TYR A 427 4.56 2.41 8.82
C TYR A 427 6.03 2.12 8.49
N HIS A 428 6.91 3.08 8.78
CA HIS A 428 8.36 2.98 8.59
C HIS A 428 8.89 1.78 9.39
N THR A 429 9.69 0.92 8.75
CA THR A 429 10.25 -0.31 9.34
C THR A 429 9.24 -1.38 9.81
N ALA A 430 7.94 -1.19 9.54
CA ALA A 430 6.91 -2.14 9.98
C ALA A 430 6.91 -3.47 9.20
N GLY A 431 7.56 -3.54 8.03
CA GLY A 431 7.69 -4.78 7.25
C GLY A 431 6.36 -5.42 6.85
N LEU A 432 5.32 -4.62 6.54
CA LEU A 432 3.94 -5.06 6.30
C LEU A 432 3.73 -5.67 4.90
N PHE A 433 4.56 -6.65 4.58
CA PHE A 433 4.59 -7.32 3.29
C PHE A 433 4.73 -8.83 3.47
N GLU A 434 4.32 -9.57 2.44
CA GLU A 434 4.64 -10.98 2.29
C GLU A 434 5.53 -11.17 1.05
N ALA A 435 6.61 -11.91 1.21
CA ALA A 435 7.47 -12.33 0.11
C ALA A 435 6.96 -13.66 -0.47
N ILE A 436 6.93 -13.76 -1.80
CA ILE A 436 6.56 -14.97 -2.52
C ILE A 436 7.68 -15.31 -3.50
N GLY A 437 8.32 -16.47 -3.32
CA GLY A 437 9.39 -16.94 -4.19
C GLY A 437 10.78 -16.40 -3.86
N LEU A 438 11.00 -15.91 -2.64
CA LEU A 438 12.33 -15.53 -2.12
C LEU A 438 12.80 -16.56 -1.09
N GLU A 439 14.06 -16.98 -1.20
CA GLU A 439 14.69 -17.92 -0.29
C GLU A 439 14.59 -17.46 1.17
N LYS A 440 14.23 -18.38 2.08
CA LYS A 440 14.07 -18.07 3.50
C LYS A 440 15.33 -17.51 4.15
N GLN A 441 16.53 -18.01 3.80
CA GLN A 441 17.79 -17.50 4.34
C GLN A 441 18.02 -16.04 3.93
N PHE A 442 17.79 -15.72 2.64
CA PHE A 442 17.85 -14.36 2.11
C PHE A 442 16.87 -13.42 2.83
N VAL A 443 15.61 -13.83 2.98
CA VAL A 443 14.59 -13.04 3.69
C VAL A 443 14.95 -12.84 5.16
N ASN A 444 15.41 -13.87 5.87
CA ASN A 444 15.82 -13.75 7.26
C ASN A 444 16.99 -12.76 7.44
N GLU A 445 17.93 -12.73 6.49
CA GLU A 445 19.10 -11.87 6.55
C GLU A 445 18.78 -10.40 6.26
N PHE A 446 18.05 -10.12 5.17
CA PHE A 446 17.85 -8.77 4.66
C PHE A 446 16.46 -8.19 4.95
N PHE A 447 15.43 -9.01 5.09
CA PHE A 447 14.03 -8.60 5.30
C PHE A 447 13.45 -9.28 6.53
N THR A 448 14.20 -9.25 7.64
CA THR A 448 13.87 -9.96 8.89
C THR A 448 12.41 -9.72 9.31
N ASN A 449 11.74 -10.78 9.79
CA ASN A 449 10.31 -10.84 10.15
C ASN A 449 9.31 -10.77 8.98
N THR A 450 9.77 -10.76 7.73
CA THR A 450 8.89 -10.90 6.57
C THR A 450 8.54 -12.38 6.35
N SER A 451 7.26 -12.68 6.13
CA SER A 451 6.83 -14.03 5.78
C SER A 451 7.29 -14.40 4.37
N SER A 452 7.90 -15.57 4.21
CA SER A 452 8.16 -16.20 2.91
C SER A 452 7.82 -17.69 3.01
N ARG A 453 6.56 -18.02 2.73
CA ARG A 453 6.04 -19.40 2.85
C ARG A 453 6.49 -20.29 1.71
N ILE A 454 6.70 -19.68 0.55
CA ILE A 454 7.16 -20.35 -0.67
C ILE A 454 8.55 -19.78 -0.95
N SER A 455 9.57 -20.54 -0.58
CA SER A 455 10.97 -20.22 -0.90
C SER A 455 11.19 -20.25 -2.41
N GLY A 456 12.20 -19.51 -2.87
CA GLY A 456 12.60 -19.50 -4.27
C GLY A 456 14.00 -18.95 -4.42
N ILE A 457 14.13 -17.84 -5.14
CA ILE A 457 15.41 -17.28 -5.54
C ILE A 457 16.20 -16.65 -4.39
N GLY A 458 17.54 -16.67 -4.50
CA GLY A 458 18.46 -16.05 -3.54
C GLY A 458 19.31 -14.94 -4.19
N LEU A 459 20.45 -14.64 -3.56
CA LEU A 459 21.37 -13.59 -4.04
C LEU A 459 21.89 -13.84 -5.45
N ASN A 460 22.14 -15.10 -5.80
CA ASN A 460 22.73 -15.46 -7.09
C ASN A 460 21.80 -15.14 -8.26
N GLU A 461 20.53 -15.52 -8.15
CA GLU A 461 19.51 -15.28 -9.17
C GLU A 461 19.18 -13.78 -9.25
N ILE A 462 19.05 -13.09 -8.11
CA ILE A 462 18.84 -11.63 -8.07
C ILE A 462 20.01 -10.89 -8.76
N ALA A 463 21.25 -11.32 -8.51
CA ALA A 463 22.42 -10.77 -9.18
C ALA A 463 22.36 -11.02 -10.69
N LYS A 464 22.03 -12.24 -11.12
CA LYS A 464 21.89 -12.59 -12.55
C LYS A 464 20.83 -11.76 -13.24
N GLU A 465 19.64 -11.60 -12.66
CA GLU A 465 18.58 -10.76 -13.23
C GLU A 465 19.01 -9.29 -13.38
N THR A 466 19.72 -8.78 -12.38
CA THR A 466 20.28 -7.43 -12.42
C THR A 466 21.32 -7.29 -13.53
N LEU A 467 22.20 -8.29 -13.69
CA LEU A 467 23.22 -8.29 -14.74
C LEU A 467 22.63 -8.51 -16.14
N ILE A 468 21.49 -9.19 -16.30
CA ILE A 468 20.80 -9.30 -17.59
C ILE A 468 20.39 -7.90 -18.09
N ARG A 469 19.72 -7.11 -17.24
CA ARG A 469 19.32 -5.73 -17.56
C ARG A 469 20.52 -4.82 -17.78
N HIS A 470 21.54 -4.97 -16.94
CA HIS A 470 22.78 -4.20 -17.06
C HIS A 470 23.48 -4.49 -18.39
N LYS A 471 23.67 -5.77 -18.76
CA LYS A 471 24.28 -6.15 -20.06
C LYS A 471 23.47 -5.63 -21.24
N ASP A 472 22.14 -5.72 -21.21
CA ASP A 472 21.28 -5.17 -22.25
C ASP A 472 21.39 -3.63 -22.38
N ALA A 473 21.62 -2.93 -21.27
CA ALA A 473 21.84 -1.48 -21.30
C ALA A 473 23.10 -1.08 -22.07
N PHE A 474 24.21 -1.81 -21.85
CA PHE A 474 25.53 -1.50 -22.43
C PHE A 474 25.83 -2.24 -23.75
N ALA A 475 24.99 -3.20 -24.16
CA ALA A 475 25.15 -3.91 -25.42
C ALA A 475 24.99 -2.98 -26.64
N PRO A 476 25.79 -3.16 -27.71
CA PRO A 476 25.61 -2.42 -28.96
C PRO A 476 24.26 -2.80 -29.58
N ARG A 477 23.49 -1.79 -30.01
CA ARG A 477 22.16 -1.98 -30.61
C ARG A 477 22.27 -2.22 -32.10
N SER A 478 21.47 -3.15 -32.60
CA SER A 478 21.36 -3.39 -34.05
C SER A 478 20.44 -2.36 -34.73
N LEU A 479 20.62 -2.14 -36.04
CA LEU A 479 19.70 -1.30 -36.82
C LEU A 479 18.28 -1.89 -36.78
N GLY A 480 17.31 -1.10 -36.33
CA GLY A 480 15.90 -1.50 -36.21
C GLY A 480 15.51 -2.09 -34.85
N GLU A 481 16.45 -2.23 -33.92
CA GLU A 481 16.15 -2.65 -32.56
C GLU A 481 15.44 -1.53 -31.79
N LEU A 482 14.44 -1.88 -30.96
CA LEU A 482 13.67 -0.90 -30.21
C LEU A 482 14.51 -0.29 -29.09
N GLU A 483 14.47 1.03 -28.87
CA GLU A 483 15.23 1.64 -27.76
C GLU A 483 14.83 1.11 -26.37
N LEU A 484 13.54 0.77 -26.21
CA LEU A 484 12.97 0.20 -24.99
C LEU A 484 11.95 -0.88 -25.37
N ASP A 485 11.89 -1.95 -24.57
CA ASP A 485 10.87 -2.98 -24.71
C ASP A 485 9.46 -2.38 -24.56
N PHE A 486 8.48 -2.96 -25.25
CA PHE A 486 7.07 -2.64 -25.08
C PHE A 486 6.49 -3.16 -23.76
N GLY A 487 7.17 -4.08 -23.07
CA GLY A 487 6.70 -4.69 -21.83
C GLY A 487 5.57 -5.69 -22.09
N GLY A 488 4.57 -5.71 -21.22
CA GLY A 488 3.45 -6.64 -21.26
C GLY A 488 3.20 -7.28 -19.90
N GLU A 489 3.36 -6.52 -18.82
CA GLU A 489 2.97 -6.92 -17.45
C GLU A 489 1.49 -6.64 -17.21
N TYR A 490 1.02 -5.51 -17.74
CA TYR A 490 -0.33 -5.02 -17.51
C TYR A 490 -1.31 -5.47 -18.61
N HIS A 491 -0.83 -5.56 -19.85
CA HIS A 491 -1.60 -6.07 -20.97
C HIS A 491 -0.84 -7.17 -21.70
N TYR A 492 -1.57 -8.21 -22.12
CA TYR A 492 -1.02 -9.26 -22.96
C TYR A 492 -0.37 -8.71 -24.24
N ARG A 493 0.85 -9.17 -24.51
CA ARG A 493 1.58 -8.95 -25.77
C ARG A 493 2.26 -10.23 -26.20
N ASN A 494 2.34 -10.49 -27.52
CA ASN A 494 2.91 -11.74 -28.05
C ASN A 494 4.36 -12.02 -27.59
N GLN A 495 5.16 -10.98 -27.32
CA GLN A 495 6.55 -11.08 -26.83
C GLN A 495 6.72 -10.59 -25.38
N GLY A 496 5.61 -10.26 -24.70
CA GLY A 496 5.58 -9.72 -23.34
C GLY A 496 5.64 -10.80 -22.26
N GLU A 497 5.07 -10.52 -21.10
CA GLU A 497 4.90 -11.52 -20.04
C GLU A 497 3.89 -12.60 -20.45
N SER A 498 3.97 -13.75 -19.81
CA SER A 498 2.96 -14.80 -19.95
C SER A 498 1.71 -14.45 -19.16
N HIS A 499 0.55 -14.54 -19.81
CA HIS A 499 -0.77 -14.34 -19.24
C HIS A 499 -1.65 -15.58 -19.42
N LEU A 500 -2.48 -15.88 -18.42
CA LEU A 500 -3.48 -16.96 -18.50
C LEU A 500 -4.52 -16.66 -19.58
N TRP A 501 -5.01 -15.42 -19.64
CA TRP A 501 -5.94 -14.98 -20.67
C TRP A 501 -5.18 -14.43 -21.86
N ASN A 502 -5.26 -15.14 -22.99
CA ASN A 502 -4.62 -14.78 -24.23
C ASN A 502 -5.57 -15.02 -25.41
N PRO A 503 -5.26 -14.53 -26.62
CA PRO A 503 -6.15 -14.65 -27.76
C PRO A 503 -6.56 -16.10 -28.09
N VAL A 504 -5.68 -17.07 -27.83
CA VAL A 504 -5.95 -18.48 -28.08
C VAL A 504 -6.95 -19.02 -27.06
N THR A 505 -6.68 -18.85 -25.77
CA THR A 505 -7.55 -19.37 -24.70
C THR A 505 -8.94 -18.73 -24.75
N ILE A 506 -9.02 -17.42 -24.99
CA ILE A 506 -10.30 -16.70 -25.12
C ILE A 506 -11.09 -17.18 -26.34
N SER A 507 -10.44 -17.27 -27.52
CA SER A 507 -11.13 -17.64 -28.77
C SER A 507 -11.66 -19.07 -28.70
N ARG A 508 -10.87 -20.03 -28.19
CA ARG A 508 -11.27 -21.43 -28.07
C ARG A 508 -12.42 -21.62 -27.09
N LEU A 509 -12.37 -20.95 -25.94
CA LEU A 509 -13.47 -20.99 -24.98
C LEU A 509 -14.76 -20.42 -25.58
N GLN A 510 -14.70 -19.27 -26.27
CA GLN A 510 -15.86 -18.68 -26.92
C GLN A 510 -16.45 -19.58 -28.01
N HIS A 511 -15.60 -20.25 -28.80
CA HIS A 511 -16.06 -21.18 -29.83
C HIS A 511 -16.77 -22.40 -29.22
N ALA A 512 -16.17 -22.98 -28.17
CA ALA A 512 -16.71 -24.12 -27.46
C ALA A 512 -18.12 -23.85 -26.93
N VAL A 513 -18.29 -22.75 -26.19
CA VAL A 513 -19.58 -22.43 -25.54
C VAL A 513 -20.66 -21.93 -26.51
N ARG A 514 -20.29 -21.31 -27.63
CA ARG A 514 -21.26 -20.85 -28.64
C ARG A 514 -21.78 -21.96 -29.54
N ASN A 515 -20.93 -22.94 -29.87
CA ASN A 515 -21.26 -24.00 -30.81
C ASN A 515 -21.51 -25.36 -30.15
N ASN A 516 -21.40 -25.44 -28.81
CA ASN A 516 -21.42 -26.69 -28.06
C ASN A 516 -20.37 -27.69 -28.59
N ASP A 517 -19.16 -27.20 -28.85
CA ASP A 517 -18.07 -27.97 -29.45
C ASP A 517 -17.09 -28.47 -28.38
N GLN A 518 -17.15 -29.79 -28.11
CA GLN A 518 -16.27 -30.46 -27.16
C GLN A 518 -14.80 -30.38 -27.56
N LYS A 519 -14.48 -30.51 -28.85
CA LYS A 519 -13.10 -30.47 -29.33
C LYS A 519 -12.48 -29.09 -29.05
N ALA A 520 -13.24 -28.02 -29.27
CA ALA A 520 -12.78 -26.68 -28.95
C ALA A 520 -12.59 -26.47 -27.44
N TYR A 521 -13.40 -27.12 -26.59
CA TYR A 521 -13.22 -27.11 -25.15
C TYR A 521 -11.96 -27.88 -24.72
N ASP A 522 -11.70 -29.03 -25.33
CA ASP A 522 -10.50 -29.83 -25.06
C ASP A 522 -9.24 -29.06 -25.46
N GLU A 523 -9.25 -28.38 -26.63
CA GLU A 523 -8.17 -27.48 -27.07
C GLU A 523 -7.97 -26.29 -26.11
N PHE A 524 -9.06 -25.72 -25.59
CA PHE A 524 -8.99 -24.67 -24.56
C PHE A 524 -8.38 -25.19 -23.25
N SER A 525 -8.87 -26.34 -22.77
CA SER A 525 -8.43 -26.98 -21.53
C SER A 525 -6.95 -27.34 -21.60
N ALA A 526 -6.51 -27.96 -22.71
CA ALA A 526 -5.11 -28.25 -22.97
C ALA A 526 -4.28 -26.96 -23.00
N ALA A 527 -4.70 -25.91 -23.72
CA ALA A 527 -3.96 -24.65 -23.76
C ALA A 527 -3.83 -23.94 -22.39
N VAL A 528 -4.77 -24.16 -21.47
CA VAL A 528 -4.72 -23.60 -20.11
C VAL A 528 -3.92 -24.49 -19.15
N ASN A 529 -3.97 -25.82 -19.33
CA ASN A 529 -3.40 -26.81 -18.42
C ASN A 529 -1.97 -27.23 -18.80
N ASP A 530 -1.64 -27.33 -20.09
CA ASP A 530 -0.30 -27.64 -20.61
C ASP A 530 0.60 -26.42 -20.43
N GLN A 531 0.98 -26.17 -19.17
CA GLN A 531 1.87 -25.07 -18.76
C GLN A 531 3.33 -25.50 -18.64
N ASP A 532 3.73 -26.61 -19.28
CA ASP A 532 5.10 -27.18 -19.22
C ASP A 532 6.22 -26.18 -19.50
N LEU A 533 5.92 -25.04 -20.14
CA LEU A 533 6.89 -23.97 -20.46
C LEU A 533 6.47 -22.55 -20.01
N LYS A 534 5.24 -22.34 -19.53
CA LYS A 534 4.69 -21.00 -19.23
C LYS A 534 3.87 -20.98 -17.94
N LEU A 535 4.58 -21.19 -16.84
CA LEU A 535 4.00 -21.24 -15.50
C LEU A 535 3.51 -19.85 -15.07
N CYS A 536 2.20 -19.66 -14.97
CA CYS A 536 1.65 -18.40 -14.47
C CYS A 536 1.27 -18.48 -12.98
N THR A 537 0.88 -19.68 -12.51
CA THR A 537 0.31 -19.89 -11.18
C THR A 537 1.01 -21.01 -10.42
N LEU A 538 0.94 -20.97 -9.09
CA LEU A 538 1.53 -22.01 -8.23
C LEU A 538 0.90 -23.39 -8.44
N ARG A 539 -0.41 -23.45 -8.75
CA ARG A 539 -1.09 -24.73 -9.01
C ARG A 539 -0.48 -25.50 -10.19
N SER A 540 0.17 -24.80 -11.11
CA SER A 540 0.85 -25.38 -12.28
C SER A 540 2.12 -26.14 -11.92
N LEU A 541 2.61 -26.04 -10.68
CA LEU A 541 3.74 -26.81 -10.16
C LEU A 541 3.35 -28.17 -9.59
N PHE A 542 2.04 -28.45 -9.50
CA PHE A 542 1.53 -29.70 -8.92
C PHE A 542 1.07 -30.64 -10.02
N GLU A 543 1.37 -31.91 -9.86
CA GLU A 543 0.82 -33.02 -10.66
C GLU A 543 -0.05 -33.92 -9.77
N PHE A 544 -1.05 -34.56 -10.37
CA PHE A 544 -1.83 -35.58 -9.68
C PHE A 544 -1.03 -36.88 -9.62
N GLN A 545 -0.95 -37.50 -8.44
CA GLN A 545 -0.35 -38.83 -8.31
C GLN A 545 -1.25 -39.88 -8.97
N ASN A 546 -0.65 -40.81 -9.71
CA ASN A 546 -1.37 -41.93 -10.31
C ASN A 546 -2.07 -42.76 -9.22
N SER A 547 -3.35 -43.04 -9.43
CA SER A 547 -4.21 -43.84 -8.54
C SER A 547 -5.04 -44.83 -9.36
N ASN A 548 -5.82 -45.70 -8.69
CA ASN A 548 -6.74 -46.61 -9.35
C ASN A 548 -7.78 -45.83 -10.14
N THR A 549 -7.87 -46.09 -11.44
CA THR A 549 -8.89 -45.50 -12.29
C THR A 549 -10.22 -46.23 -12.09
N ILE A 550 -11.31 -45.48 -12.18
CA ILE A 550 -12.69 -45.98 -12.15
C ILE A 550 -13.39 -45.61 -13.46
N SER A 551 -14.54 -46.23 -13.75
CA SER A 551 -15.37 -45.78 -14.88
C SER A 551 -15.88 -44.35 -14.64
N ILE A 552 -16.00 -43.54 -15.69
CA ILE A 552 -16.64 -42.21 -15.59
C ILE A 552 -18.10 -42.31 -15.12
N ASP A 553 -18.76 -43.44 -15.39
CA ASP A 553 -20.13 -43.71 -14.94
C ASP A 553 -20.26 -43.88 -13.41
N GLU A 554 -19.14 -44.14 -12.73
CA GLU A 554 -19.09 -44.22 -11.26
C GLU A 554 -18.84 -42.85 -10.60
N VAL A 555 -18.49 -41.83 -11.40
CA VAL A 555 -18.26 -40.46 -10.92
C VAL A 555 -19.60 -39.75 -10.68
N GLU A 556 -19.63 -38.88 -9.68
CA GLU A 556 -20.77 -37.99 -9.43
C GLU A 556 -21.22 -37.27 -10.72
N PRO A 557 -22.52 -37.30 -11.08
CA PRO A 557 -22.99 -36.68 -12.31
C PRO A 557 -22.68 -35.19 -12.36
N ALA A 558 -22.37 -34.68 -13.56
CA ALA A 558 -22.08 -33.25 -13.77
C ALA A 558 -23.21 -32.34 -13.24
N SER A 559 -24.48 -32.77 -13.32
CA SER A 559 -25.64 -32.04 -12.80
C SER A 559 -25.62 -31.84 -11.28
N GLU A 560 -24.92 -32.68 -10.52
CA GLU A 560 -24.73 -32.51 -9.07
C GLU A 560 -23.47 -31.70 -8.76
N ILE A 561 -22.39 -31.91 -9.53
CA ILE A 561 -21.14 -31.16 -9.37
C ILE A 561 -21.38 -29.65 -9.61
N VAL A 562 -22.13 -29.28 -10.65
CA VAL A 562 -22.36 -27.86 -10.99
C VAL A 562 -23.08 -27.09 -9.90
N LYS A 563 -23.84 -27.75 -9.01
CA LYS A 563 -24.51 -27.10 -7.87
C LYS A 563 -23.51 -26.51 -6.87
N ARG A 564 -22.25 -26.96 -6.90
CA ARG A 564 -21.13 -26.42 -6.09
C ARG A 564 -20.54 -25.15 -6.70
N PHE A 565 -20.86 -24.85 -7.96
CA PHE A 565 -20.33 -23.67 -8.64
C PHE A 565 -21.11 -22.42 -8.26
N CYS A 566 -20.38 -21.33 -8.11
CA CYS A 566 -20.95 -20.01 -7.89
C CYS A 566 -20.35 -19.03 -8.91
N THR A 567 -21.16 -18.15 -9.50
CA THR A 567 -20.59 -17.04 -10.26
C THR A 567 -19.91 -16.07 -9.29
N GLY A 568 -18.80 -15.47 -9.71
CA GLY A 568 -18.15 -14.41 -8.94
C GLY A 568 -19.09 -13.24 -8.65
N ALA A 569 -18.87 -12.56 -7.53
CA ALA A 569 -19.65 -11.40 -7.10
C ALA A 569 -19.33 -10.16 -7.96
N MET A 570 -20.07 -9.96 -9.04
CA MET A 570 -19.90 -8.83 -9.97
C MET A 570 -21.11 -7.91 -9.90
N SER A 571 -20.89 -6.65 -9.55
CA SER A 571 -21.99 -5.71 -9.31
C SER A 571 -22.72 -5.31 -10.60
N HIS A 572 -24.04 -5.19 -10.54
CA HIS A 572 -24.78 -4.41 -11.53
C HIS A 572 -24.28 -2.96 -11.50
N GLY A 573 -23.83 -2.46 -12.66
CA GLY A 573 -23.10 -1.21 -12.81
C GLY A 573 -21.63 -1.44 -13.18
N SER A 574 -20.95 -2.44 -12.60
CA SER A 574 -19.64 -2.87 -13.12
C SER A 574 -19.80 -3.64 -14.44
N ILE A 575 -20.81 -4.49 -14.52
CA ILE A 575 -21.27 -5.17 -15.74
C ILE A 575 -22.68 -4.67 -16.10
N SER A 576 -23.11 -4.93 -17.34
CA SER A 576 -24.44 -4.56 -17.80
C SER A 576 -25.53 -5.38 -17.12
N LYS A 577 -26.77 -4.89 -17.21
CA LYS A 577 -27.96 -5.59 -16.72
C LYS A 577 -28.10 -6.96 -17.37
N GLU A 578 -27.95 -7.02 -18.69
CA GLU A 578 -28.10 -8.23 -19.49
C GLU A 578 -27.08 -9.30 -19.10
N ALA A 579 -25.82 -8.90 -18.87
CA ALA A 579 -24.79 -9.83 -18.41
C ALA A 579 -25.09 -10.36 -17.00
N HIS A 580 -25.55 -9.49 -16.10
CA HIS A 580 -25.87 -9.84 -14.71
C HIS A 580 -27.08 -10.80 -14.64
N GLU A 581 -28.15 -10.48 -15.34
CA GLU A 581 -29.37 -11.29 -15.42
C GLU A 581 -29.14 -12.61 -16.15
N CYS A 582 -28.33 -12.62 -17.22
CA CYS A 582 -27.96 -13.84 -17.94
C CYS A 582 -27.25 -14.84 -17.02
N MET A 583 -26.30 -14.37 -16.20
CA MET A 583 -25.64 -15.23 -15.22
C MET A 583 -26.60 -15.75 -14.16
N ALA A 584 -27.51 -14.92 -13.66
CA ALA A 584 -28.51 -15.35 -12.69
C ALA A 584 -29.44 -16.42 -13.26
N ALA A 585 -29.96 -16.20 -14.47
CA ALA A 585 -30.78 -17.17 -15.18
C ALA A 585 -30.02 -18.49 -15.41
N ALA A 586 -28.77 -18.42 -15.89
CA ALA A 586 -27.97 -19.61 -16.15
C ALA A 586 -27.73 -20.45 -14.89
N MET A 587 -27.33 -19.81 -13.78
CA MET A 587 -27.06 -20.52 -12.53
C MET A 587 -28.34 -21.11 -11.92
N ASN A 588 -29.44 -20.35 -11.92
CA ASN A 588 -30.72 -20.84 -11.42
C ASN A 588 -31.25 -22.02 -12.26
N ALA A 589 -31.05 -22.00 -13.58
CA ALA A 589 -31.46 -23.10 -14.47
C ALA A 589 -30.73 -24.42 -14.17
N ILE A 590 -29.47 -24.36 -13.74
CA ILE A 590 -28.66 -25.55 -13.42
C ILE A 590 -28.63 -25.88 -11.93
N GLY A 591 -29.43 -25.19 -11.10
CA GLY A 591 -29.49 -25.40 -9.64
C GLY A 591 -28.24 -24.93 -8.89
N ALA A 592 -27.42 -24.08 -9.50
CA ALA A 592 -26.24 -23.47 -8.91
C ALA A 592 -26.56 -22.04 -8.43
N MET A 593 -25.56 -21.32 -7.91
CA MET A 593 -25.79 -20.01 -7.30
C MET A 593 -25.11 -18.86 -8.05
N SER A 594 -25.85 -17.77 -8.20
CA SER A 594 -25.29 -16.48 -8.66
C SER A 594 -25.24 -15.47 -7.52
N ASN A 595 -24.36 -14.47 -7.65
CA ASN A 595 -24.09 -13.47 -6.61
C ASN A 595 -24.32 -12.06 -7.14
N THR A 596 -25.05 -11.24 -6.39
CA THR A 596 -25.39 -9.86 -6.77
C THR A 596 -24.20 -8.93 -6.94
N GLY A 597 -23.10 -9.18 -6.22
CA GLY A 597 -22.06 -8.19 -6.00
C GLY A 597 -22.54 -6.98 -5.21
N GLU A 598 -21.73 -5.93 -5.14
CA GLU A 598 -21.98 -4.75 -4.28
C GLU A 598 -23.06 -3.77 -4.80
N GLY A 599 -23.82 -4.15 -5.83
CA GLY A 599 -24.59 -3.20 -6.64
C GLY A 599 -26.04 -3.01 -6.20
N GLY A 600 -26.54 -3.82 -5.27
CA GLY A 600 -27.97 -4.05 -5.10
C GLY A 600 -28.54 -4.95 -6.19
N GLU A 601 -29.84 -5.22 -6.12
CA GLU A 601 -30.57 -5.97 -7.14
C GLU A 601 -32.00 -5.44 -7.28
N ASP A 602 -32.51 -5.39 -8.50
CA ASP A 602 -33.85 -4.88 -8.80
C ASP A 602 -34.92 -5.82 -8.22
N GLU A 603 -35.91 -5.25 -7.54
CA GLU A 603 -36.97 -6.00 -6.86
C GLU A 603 -37.87 -6.75 -7.86
N GLU A 604 -37.96 -6.30 -9.11
CA GLU A 604 -38.69 -7.02 -10.16
C GLU A 604 -38.13 -8.43 -10.42
N ARG A 605 -36.86 -8.67 -10.09
CA ARG A 605 -36.20 -9.97 -10.25
C ARG A 605 -36.61 -10.98 -9.18
N TYR A 606 -37.24 -10.54 -8.09
CA TYR A 606 -37.72 -11.42 -7.02
C TYR A 606 -39.06 -12.07 -7.36
N ILE A 607 -39.77 -11.54 -8.35
CA ILE A 607 -41.07 -12.04 -8.77
C ILE A 607 -40.87 -13.23 -9.70
N GLU A 608 -41.31 -14.41 -9.25
CA GLU A 608 -41.34 -15.59 -10.10
C GLU A 608 -42.36 -15.42 -11.24
N LYS A 609 -41.92 -15.66 -12.47
CA LYS A 609 -42.75 -15.60 -13.67
C LYS A 609 -43.00 -17.02 -14.17
N PRO A 610 -44.27 -17.46 -14.30
CA PRO A 610 -44.58 -18.81 -14.79
C PRO A 610 -43.90 -19.12 -16.12
N GLY A 611 -43.22 -20.26 -16.19
CA GLY A 611 -42.52 -20.71 -17.40
C GLY A 611 -41.21 -19.96 -17.72
N GLN A 612 -40.74 -19.07 -16.84
CA GLN A 612 -39.45 -18.40 -16.97
C GLN A 612 -38.50 -18.80 -15.84
N VAL A 613 -37.21 -18.85 -16.14
CA VAL A 613 -36.17 -19.04 -15.12
C VAL A 613 -36.09 -17.79 -14.25
N SER A 614 -35.99 -17.97 -12.94
CA SER A 614 -35.83 -16.85 -12.00
C SER A 614 -34.55 -16.06 -12.32
N LEU A 615 -34.66 -14.74 -12.26
CA LEU A 615 -33.52 -13.82 -12.38
C LEU A 615 -32.96 -13.42 -11.01
N ASN A 616 -33.54 -13.91 -9.91
CA ASN A 616 -33.07 -13.60 -8.57
C ASN A 616 -31.69 -14.23 -8.32
N CYS A 617 -30.69 -13.44 -7.91
CA CYS A 617 -29.43 -13.98 -7.43
C CYS A 617 -29.58 -14.66 -6.07
N GLN A 618 -29.15 -15.91 -5.94
CA GLN A 618 -29.29 -16.66 -4.69
C GLN A 618 -28.39 -16.10 -3.57
N ILE A 619 -27.23 -15.56 -3.91
CA ILE A 619 -26.30 -14.95 -2.97
C ILE A 619 -26.42 -13.43 -3.04
N LYS A 620 -26.73 -12.80 -1.90
CA LYS A 620 -26.89 -11.35 -1.75
C LYS A 620 -25.68 -10.81 -0.98
N GLN A 621 -24.88 -9.98 -1.62
CA GLN A 621 -23.70 -9.41 -0.99
C GLN A 621 -24.04 -8.19 -0.12
N VAL A 622 -23.38 -8.09 1.04
CA VAL A 622 -23.39 -6.94 1.94
C VAL A 622 -21.95 -6.43 2.02
N ALA A 623 -21.68 -5.29 1.38
CA ALA A 623 -20.36 -4.64 1.33
C ALA A 623 -20.39 -3.26 2.03
N SER A 624 -19.22 -2.65 2.23
CA SER A 624 -19.03 -1.43 3.04
C SER A 624 -19.97 -0.26 2.70
N GLY A 625 -20.26 -0.04 1.40
CA GLY A 625 -21.16 1.02 0.96
C GLY A 625 -22.65 0.78 1.21
N ARG A 626 -23.04 -0.46 1.56
CA ARG A 626 -24.44 -0.90 1.77
C ARG A 626 -25.40 -0.53 0.62
N PHE A 627 -24.89 -0.41 -0.60
CA PHE A 627 -25.70 -0.05 -1.76
C PHE A 627 -26.78 -1.11 -2.02
N GLY A 628 -28.04 -0.66 -2.10
CA GLY A 628 -29.20 -1.53 -2.35
C GLY A 628 -29.48 -2.54 -1.24
N VAL A 629 -28.84 -2.44 -0.07
CA VAL A 629 -29.08 -3.35 1.05
C VAL A 629 -30.33 -2.89 1.81
N THR A 630 -31.46 -3.51 1.50
CA THR A 630 -32.76 -3.28 2.13
C THR A 630 -33.26 -4.54 2.84
N ILE A 631 -34.30 -4.43 3.68
CA ILE A 631 -34.94 -5.59 4.30
C ILE A 631 -35.44 -6.57 3.21
N ASN A 632 -36.06 -6.03 2.15
CA ASN A 632 -36.57 -6.81 1.02
C ASN A 632 -35.45 -7.53 0.25
N TYR A 633 -34.31 -6.85 0.02
CA TYR A 633 -33.13 -7.44 -0.60
C TYR A 633 -32.56 -8.62 0.23
N LEU A 634 -32.47 -8.43 1.55
CA LEU A 634 -31.93 -9.44 2.47
C LEU A 634 -32.85 -10.66 2.61
N SER A 635 -34.18 -10.45 2.60
CA SER A 635 -35.16 -11.54 2.73
C SER A 635 -35.25 -12.44 1.49
N HIS A 636 -34.77 -11.98 0.34
CA HIS A 636 -34.74 -12.74 -0.92
C HIS A 636 -33.38 -13.40 -1.20
N ALA A 637 -32.54 -13.52 -0.16
CA ALA A 637 -31.27 -14.25 -0.20
C ALA A 637 -31.47 -15.70 0.23
N THR A 638 -30.80 -16.63 -0.45
CA THR A 638 -30.50 -17.96 0.12
C THR A 638 -29.23 -17.88 0.97
N GLU A 639 -28.24 -17.10 0.53
CA GLU A 639 -27.00 -16.83 1.28
C GLU A 639 -26.71 -15.32 1.34
N LEU A 640 -26.28 -14.85 2.52
CA LEU A 640 -25.77 -13.50 2.71
C LEU A 640 -24.24 -13.51 2.76
N GLN A 641 -23.60 -12.82 1.82
CA GLN A 641 -22.16 -12.72 1.78
C GLN A 641 -21.69 -11.37 2.34
N ILE A 642 -21.05 -11.39 3.51
CA ILE A 642 -20.37 -10.21 4.05
C ILE A 642 -19.02 -10.06 3.32
N LYS A 643 -18.90 -9.04 2.48
CA LYS A 643 -17.70 -8.83 1.67
C LYS A 643 -16.70 -7.96 2.42
N MET A 644 -15.74 -8.59 3.10
CA MET A 644 -14.64 -7.87 3.74
C MET A 644 -13.62 -7.29 2.74
N ALA A 645 -13.30 -8.03 1.67
CA ALA A 645 -12.30 -7.63 0.68
C ALA A 645 -12.49 -8.36 -0.66
N GLN A 646 -11.71 -7.98 -1.67
CA GLN A 646 -11.57 -8.71 -2.94
C GLN A 646 -10.11 -8.77 -3.39
N GLY A 647 -9.72 -9.85 -4.07
CA GLY A 647 -8.32 -10.09 -4.47
C GLY A 647 -7.70 -9.01 -5.38
N ALA A 648 -8.50 -8.31 -6.20
CA ALA A 648 -7.98 -7.27 -7.09
C ALA A 648 -7.56 -5.98 -6.35
N LYS A 649 -8.12 -5.71 -5.18
CA LYS A 649 -7.87 -4.48 -4.40
C LYS A 649 -8.19 -4.70 -2.92
N PRO A 650 -7.44 -5.56 -2.23
CA PRO A 650 -7.70 -5.83 -0.83
C PRO A 650 -7.38 -4.60 0.04
N GLY A 651 -8.12 -4.42 1.13
CA GLY A 651 -8.01 -3.25 2.01
C GLY A 651 -8.58 -1.95 1.43
N GLU A 652 -9.30 -2.00 0.31
CA GLU A 652 -9.93 -0.86 -0.36
C GLU A 652 -11.42 -1.13 -0.65
N GLY A 653 -12.18 -0.06 -0.92
CA GLY A 653 -13.59 -0.16 -1.27
C GLY A 653 -13.89 -0.41 -2.75
N GLY A 654 -15.14 -0.78 -3.04
CA GLY A 654 -15.72 -0.76 -4.37
C GLY A 654 -15.57 0.59 -5.07
N GLN A 655 -15.46 0.57 -6.40
CA GLN A 655 -15.36 1.79 -7.21
C GLN A 655 -16.25 1.64 -8.43
N LEU A 656 -17.12 2.62 -8.67
CA LEU A 656 -17.93 2.74 -9.88
C LEU A 656 -17.81 4.18 -10.42
N PRO A 657 -17.19 4.37 -11.61
CA PRO A 657 -17.07 5.68 -12.23
C PRO A 657 -18.43 6.35 -12.44
N GLY A 658 -18.52 7.67 -12.22
CA GLY A 658 -19.77 8.41 -12.25
C GLY A 658 -20.56 8.29 -13.56
N HIS A 659 -19.87 8.22 -14.71
CA HIS A 659 -20.53 8.04 -16.02
C HIS A 659 -21.23 6.67 -16.17
N LYS A 660 -20.94 5.69 -15.31
CA LYS A 660 -21.65 4.39 -15.25
C LYS A 660 -22.79 4.39 -14.22
N VAL A 661 -22.93 5.46 -13.43
CA VAL A 661 -24.02 5.64 -12.49
C VAL A 661 -25.20 6.26 -13.23
N THR A 662 -25.84 5.41 -14.03
CA THR A 662 -27.08 5.74 -14.77
C THR A 662 -28.21 6.01 -13.78
N GLU A 663 -29.35 6.52 -14.27
CA GLU A 663 -30.54 6.72 -13.44
C GLU A 663 -31.00 5.42 -12.76
N GLU A 664 -30.99 4.30 -13.49
CA GLU A 664 -31.31 2.98 -12.97
C GLU A 664 -30.36 2.58 -11.83
N ILE A 665 -29.04 2.71 -12.03
CA ILE A 665 -28.05 2.38 -11.01
C ILE A 665 -28.17 3.31 -9.81
N ALA A 666 -28.41 4.60 -10.03
CA ALA A 666 -28.61 5.57 -8.96
C ALA A 666 -29.84 5.23 -8.11
N LYS A 667 -30.96 4.89 -8.75
CA LYS A 667 -32.18 4.43 -8.08
C LYS A 667 -31.92 3.18 -7.24
N LEU A 668 -31.28 2.17 -7.85
CA LEU A 668 -30.97 0.90 -7.21
C LEU A 668 -30.08 1.05 -5.98
N ARG A 669 -29.12 1.96 -6.05
CA ARG A 669 -28.13 2.19 -4.98
C ARG A 669 -28.54 3.28 -4.00
N HIS A 670 -29.71 3.90 -4.18
CA HIS A 670 -30.14 5.09 -3.45
C HIS A 670 -29.08 6.20 -3.47
N SER A 671 -28.47 6.42 -4.65
CA SER A 671 -27.38 7.36 -4.86
C SER A 671 -27.76 8.41 -5.91
N THR A 672 -26.81 9.30 -6.26
CA THR A 672 -27.02 10.38 -7.21
C THR A 672 -26.49 10.00 -8.59
N GLN A 673 -27.31 10.17 -9.63
CA GLN A 673 -26.93 9.93 -11.02
C GLN A 673 -25.68 10.74 -11.41
N GLY A 674 -24.77 10.11 -12.16
CA GLY A 674 -23.55 10.76 -12.65
C GLY A 674 -22.43 10.92 -11.60
N VAL A 675 -22.69 10.65 -10.32
CA VAL A 675 -21.71 10.82 -9.25
C VAL A 675 -20.90 9.53 -9.04
N THR A 676 -19.57 9.64 -9.07
CA THR A 676 -18.68 8.50 -8.82
C THR A 676 -18.92 7.90 -7.42
N LEU A 677 -19.12 6.59 -7.36
CA LEU A 677 -19.31 5.86 -6.11
C LEU A 677 -18.01 5.16 -5.72
N ILE A 678 -17.35 5.66 -4.68
CA ILE A 678 -16.21 5.00 -4.02
C ILE A 678 -16.71 4.53 -2.66
N SER A 679 -16.87 3.23 -2.45
CA SER A 679 -17.29 2.72 -1.15
C SER A 679 -16.20 3.01 -0.09
N PRO A 680 -16.54 3.21 1.19
CA PRO A 680 -15.55 3.23 2.25
C PRO A 680 -14.71 1.94 2.22
N PRO A 681 -13.41 1.97 2.53
CA PRO A 681 -12.64 0.74 2.68
C PRO A 681 -13.17 -0.19 3.80
N PRO A 682 -13.48 0.31 5.02
CA PRO A 682 -14.00 -0.56 6.07
C PRO A 682 -15.52 -0.67 6.04
N HIS A 683 -16.02 -1.74 6.66
CA HIS A 683 -17.37 -1.78 7.19
C HIS A 683 -17.39 -0.95 8.48
N HIS A 684 -18.12 0.17 8.51
CA HIS A 684 -18.19 1.05 9.70
C HIS A 684 -18.89 0.40 10.92
N ASP A 685 -19.44 -0.80 10.75
CA ASP A 685 -20.02 -1.66 11.78
C ASP A 685 -19.14 -2.88 12.14
N ILE A 686 -17.92 -2.98 11.59
CA ILE A 686 -16.96 -4.07 11.87
C ILE A 686 -15.56 -3.46 12.12
N TYR A 687 -15.28 -3.12 13.38
CA TYR A 687 -14.05 -2.44 13.85
C TYR A 687 -13.26 -3.20 14.92
#